data_AF-A0A418AEQ4-F1
#
_entry.id   AF-A0A418AEQ4-F1
#
_cell.length_a   1.000
_cell.length_b   1.000
_cell.length_c   1.000
_cell.angle_alpha   90.00
_cell.angle_beta   90.00
_cell.angle_gamma   90.00
#
_symmetry.space_group_name_H-M   'P 1'
#
loop_
_entity.id
_entity.type
_entity.pdbx_description
1 polymer ?
#
loop_
_entity_poly.entity_id
_entity_poly.type
_entity_poly.pdbx_seq_one_letter_code
_entity_poly.pdbx_strand_id
1 'polypeptide(L)'
;RDDVVKLGVGTMQLAIHATDETNAFLFQTLLSSTPSSWDFFGWIYLLEWATGAREVVSFEGDWRILPLVSDKYDPIINEARALEVPKSACQYLWVVSVVVSVVLLSVGTLVTLYSMYLRGRIVGRNLFRFNRIVGAVWLGRPFLLVRGMTAVVVLSTSPLIFRVHNEYTQFEFAPRTFVQSMLVSGEAMWISYVVNDFLLLLTRNSQPHFAPISTCLGWLIYLLYDVSSPYKVEANIDRQCFVTMRTRQIVCESGFVAIGDYTRAVTYVFIQLACIAGAFVAVRLWQCIRPSQPKSYNGHLLLSGTATAFLHKETLANGAWVVDRASCVMCGLITVGKFIFDLKLWLLVVDANIASPVKWGMKIFAPPELTNDLAKRYGDKPSSDTTTAKPPVKPPNRLMVVVGLAYVFSTIFGSITYLTLTETNMANDFWWANFNASREHAYVARLYNLQLVLQPHGGEVALDDAQFVDGANYSISLPKAVSVAVPPLYVSQVLTTDATEIGMAVRGLRRMDACLAPWISAQYCWLDFGKTWEMANSAQRQRRCNQNYTTNGAVYLESVLRNVDADQLDSCWGTSLDIAFATPLRATDKGRQWWVTTRSADIPVADEVAYWQSAGVATYTVNWQNYKTVGIIDTFNIKNAFGFEYPMTLKYTNGSLQLTAQTSLKMHWTLASDLWAVTSASSLMGGASLIR
;
A
#
# COMPACT_ATOMS: atom_id res chain seq x y z
N ARG A 1 -20.49 12.04 -37.81
CA ARG A 1 -20.16 11.61 -39.20
C ARG A 1 -19.23 12.61 -39.84
N ASP A 2 -19.68 13.85 -40.05
CA ASP A 2 -18.95 14.88 -40.78
C ASP A 2 -17.54 15.15 -40.21
N ASP A 3 -17.39 15.11 -38.89
CA ASP A 3 -16.08 15.28 -38.25
C ASP A 3 -15.11 14.14 -38.57
N VAL A 4 -15.59 12.89 -38.63
CA VAL A 4 -14.77 11.71 -38.96
C VAL A 4 -14.41 11.70 -40.44
N VAL A 5 -15.35 12.11 -41.30
CA VAL A 5 -15.11 12.29 -42.73
C VAL A 5 -14.05 13.36 -42.96
N LYS A 6 -14.10 14.49 -42.22
CA LYS A 6 -13.07 15.54 -42.26
C LYS A 6 -11.70 15.04 -41.79
N LEU A 7 -11.67 14.20 -40.77
CA LEU A 7 -10.44 13.58 -40.28
C LEU A 7 -9.84 12.58 -41.29
N GLY A 8 -10.62 12.07 -42.23
CA GLY A 8 -10.14 11.17 -43.28
C GLY A 8 -9.66 9.80 -42.79
N VAL A 9 -10.07 9.39 -41.57
CA VAL A 9 -9.61 8.15 -40.93
C VAL A 9 -9.92 6.94 -41.81
N GLY A 10 -8.95 6.05 -41.98
CA GLY A 10 -9.10 4.87 -42.82
C GLY A 10 -8.22 3.69 -42.44
N THR A 11 -8.35 2.61 -43.21
CA THR A 11 -7.49 1.43 -43.18
C THR A 11 -6.55 1.46 -44.38
N MET A 12 -5.35 0.92 -44.21
CA MET A 12 -4.34 0.82 -45.25
C MET A 12 -3.96 -0.64 -45.48
N GLN A 13 -3.79 -1.01 -46.74
CA GLN A 13 -3.33 -2.34 -47.13
C GLN A 13 -2.23 -2.23 -48.18
N LEU A 14 -1.17 -3.02 -47.99
CA LEU A 14 -0.14 -3.26 -48.98
C LEU A 14 -0.61 -4.37 -49.91
N ALA A 15 -0.70 -4.07 -51.19
CA ALA A 15 -1.06 -5.02 -52.23
C ALA A 15 0.05 -5.11 -53.28
N ILE A 16 0.06 -6.20 -54.04
CA ILE A 16 0.94 -6.36 -55.20
C ILE A 16 0.02 -6.56 -56.40
N HIS A 17 0.22 -5.76 -57.45
CA HIS A 17 -0.52 -5.97 -58.70
C HIS A 17 -0.10 -7.30 -59.31
N ALA A 18 -1.05 -8.21 -59.46
CA ALA A 18 -0.79 -9.57 -59.95
C ALA A 18 -0.23 -9.63 -61.38
N THR A 19 -0.39 -8.57 -62.17
CA THR A 19 0.10 -8.49 -63.56
C THR A 19 1.52 -7.96 -63.67
N ASP A 20 1.88 -6.99 -62.84
CA ASP A 20 3.11 -6.19 -63.01
C ASP A 20 4.08 -6.37 -61.83
N GLU A 21 3.71 -7.15 -60.80
CA GLU A 21 4.42 -7.33 -59.53
C GLU A 21 4.78 -6.01 -58.81
N THR A 22 4.11 -4.91 -59.17
CA THR A 22 4.33 -3.60 -58.57
C THR A 22 3.58 -3.48 -57.24
N ASN A 23 4.25 -2.92 -56.24
CA ASN A 23 3.66 -2.64 -54.94
C ASN A 23 2.62 -1.51 -55.06
N ALA A 24 1.41 -1.77 -54.62
CA ALA A 24 0.31 -0.82 -54.55
C ALA A 24 -0.08 -0.52 -53.10
N PHE A 25 -0.36 0.76 -52.84
CA PHE A 25 -0.88 1.23 -51.56
C PHE A 25 -2.37 1.47 -51.67
N LEU A 26 -3.16 0.64 -51.00
CA LEU A 26 -4.62 0.78 -50.94
C LEU A 26 -5.00 1.49 -49.65
N PHE A 27 -5.84 2.52 -49.76
CA PHE A 27 -6.35 3.27 -48.62
C PHE A 27 -7.87 3.37 -48.73
N GLN A 28 -8.57 2.98 -47.67
CA GLN A 28 -10.02 2.96 -47.59
C GLN A 28 -10.47 3.79 -46.37
N THR A 29 -11.22 4.86 -46.59
CA THR A 29 -11.79 5.67 -45.50
C THR A 29 -12.89 4.90 -44.76
N LEU A 30 -13.00 5.12 -43.44
CA LEU A 30 -14.04 4.50 -42.62
C LEU A 30 -15.44 4.94 -43.07
N LEU A 31 -15.65 6.24 -43.22
CA LEU A 31 -16.92 6.83 -43.65
C LEU A 31 -16.67 7.69 -44.89
N SER A 32 -17.50 7.52 -45.92
CA SER A 32 -17.48 8.39 -47.10
C SER A 32 -18.46 9.57 -46.97
N SER A 33 -18.21 10.63 -47.76
CA SER A 33 -19.09 11.79 -47.86
C SER A 33 -20.46 11.43 -48.47
N THR A 34 -20.48 10.46 -49.38
CA THR A 34 -21.70 9.81 -49.88
C THR A 34 -21.87 8.44 -49.22
N PRO A 35 -23.11 7.98 -48.93
CA PRO A 35 -23.33 6.66 -48.33
C PRO A 35 -22.78 5.55 -49.21
N SER A 36 -21.80 4.79 -48.70
CA SER A 36 -21.22 3.62 -49.38
C SER A 36 -21.60 2.32 -48.65
N SER A 37 -21.50 1.17 -49.32
CA SER A 37 -21.68 -0.13 -48.66
C SER A 37 -20.63 -0.37 -47.56
N TRP A 38 -19.45 0.25 -47.68
CA TRP A 38 -18.38 0.19 -46.69
C TRP A 38 -18.72 0.94 -45.40
N ASP A 39 -19.58 1.97 -45.46
CA ASP A 39 -19.94 2.78 -44.28
C ASP A 39 -20.51 1.91 -43.14
N PHE A 40 -21.15 0.78 -43.45
CA PHE A 40 -21.60 -0.18 -42.43
C PHE A 40 -20.43 -0.69 -41.57
N PHE A 41 -19.34 -1.15 -42.20
CA PHE A 41 -18.13 -1.56 -41.50
C PHE A 41 -17.44 -0.35 -40.85
N GLY A 42 -17.47 0.80 -41.51
CA GLY A 42 -17.00 2.07 -40.96
C GLY A 42 -17.63 2.43 -39.62
N TRP A 43 -18.95 2.24 -39.48
CA TRP A 43 -19.66 2.47 -38.22
C TRP A 43 -19.27 1.48 -37.13
N ILE A 44 -18.98 0.22 -37.48
CA ILE A 44 -18.46 -0.76 -36.52
C ILE A 44 -17.08 -0.33 -36.02
N TYR A 45 -16.19 0.05 -36.92
CA TYR A 45 -14.86 0.56 -36.55
C TYR A 45 -14.94 1.83 -35.71
N LEU A 46 -15.89 2.72 -35.99
CA LEU A 46 -16.11 3.93 -35.22
C LEU A 46 -16.67 3.64 -33.83
N LEU A 47 -17.58 2.67 -33.71
CA LEU A 47 -18.04 2.18 -32.41
C LEU A 47 -16.85 1.60 -31.62
N GLU A 48 -16.05 0.72 -32.24
CA GLU A 48 -14.89 0.11 -31.60
C GLU A 48 -13.82 1.14 -31.19
N TRP A 49 -13.65 2.21 -31.98
CA TRP A 49 -12.80 3.34 -31.61
C TRP A 49 -13.38 4.12 -30.43
N ALA A 50 -14.68 4.41 -30.44
CA ALA A 50 -15.36 5.10 -29.34
C ALA A 50 -15.32 4.29 -28.03
N THR A 51 -15.30 2.96 -28.13
CA THR A 51 -15.18 2.04 -26.99
C THR A 51 -13.72 1.75 -26.58
N GLY A 52 -12.73 2.29 -27.28
CA GLY A 52 -11.30 2.07 -27.00
C GLY A 52 -10.76 0.68 -27.36
N ALA A 53 -11.49 -0.11 -28.15
CA ALA A 53 -11.02 -1.41 -28.68
C ALA A 53 -10.12 -1.25 -29.92
N ARG A 54 -10.13 -0.05 -30.52
CA ARG A 54 -9.22 0.41 -31.57
C ARG A 54 -8.76 1.81 -31.26
N GLU A 55 -7.57 2.15 -31.74
CA GLU A 55 -7.03 3.51 -31.68
C GLU A 55 -6.86 4.07 -33.08
N VAL A 56 -6.92 5.40 -33.18
CA VAL A 56 -6.61 6.11 -34.43
C VAL A 56 -5.35 6.91 -34.22
N VAL A 57 -4.38 6.72 -35.10
CA VAL A 57 -3.08 7.41 -35.08
C VAL A 57 -2.90 8.12 -36.42
N SER A 58 -2.48 9.38 -36.35
CA SER A 58 -2.06 10.15 -37.52
C SER A 58 -0.57 9.97 -37.73
N PHE A 59 -0.18 9.32 -38.83
CA PHE A 59 1.21 9.24 -39.26
C PHE A 59 1.50 10.41 -40.19
N GLU A 60 2.25 11.38 -39.68
CA GLU A 60 2.66 12.56 -40.45
C GLU A 60 4.03 12.31 -41.05
N GLY A 61 4.08 12.05 -42.36
CA GLY A 61 5.31 11.98 -43.13
C GLY A 61 5.47 13.17 -44.07
N ASP A 62 6.67 13.34 -44.62
CA ASP A 62 7.00 14.45 -45.53
C ASP A 62 6.11 14.50 -46.80
N TRP A 63 5.58 13.34 -47.22
CA TRP A 63 4.76 13.21 -48.42
C TRP A 63 3.25 13.31 -48.14
N ARG A 64 2.76 12.64 -47.09
CA ARG A 64 1.33 12.56 -46.79
C ARG A 64 1.09 12.28 -45.31
N ILE A 65 -0.01 12.84 -44.80
CA ILE A 65 -0.56 12.52 -43.49
C ILE A 65 -1.54 11.34 -43.64
N LEU A 66 -1.32 10.27 -42.89
CA LEU A 66 -2.10 9.04 -42.91
C LEU A 66 -2.78 8.81 -41.56
N PRO A 67 -4.06 9.20 -41.40
CA PRO A 67 -4.87 8.85 -40.25
C PRO A 67 -5.34 7.39 -40.37
N LEU A 68 -4.72 6.51 -39.59
CA LEU A 68 -4.96 5.06 -39.64
C LEU A 68 -5.63 4.57 -38.36
N VAL A 69 -6.63 3.71 -38.53
CA VAL A 69 -7.20 2.93 -37.44
C VAL A 69 -6.36 1.66 -37.20
N SER A 70 -6.11 1.33 -35.94
CA SER A 70 -5.38 0.13 -35.54
C SER A 70 -6.19 -1.14 -35.81
N ASP A 71 -5.53 -2.29 -35.73
CA ASP A 71 -6.24 -3.56 -35.54
C ASP A 71 -6.97 -3.55 -34.18
N LYS A 72 -7.95 -4.44 -34.02
CA LYS A 72 -8.62 -4.64 -32.74
C LYS A 72 -7.69 -5.39 -31.81
N TYR A 73 -7.42 -4.84 -30.65
CA TYR A 73 -6.63 -5.50 -29.63
C TYR A 73 -7.27 -5.28 -28.26
N ASP A 74 -7.07 -6.24 -27.36
CA ASP A 74 -7.52 -6.09 -25.99
C ASP A 74 -6.74 -4.93 -25.33
N PRO A 75 -7.41 -4.00 -24.64
CA PRO A 75 -6.75 -2.85 -24.05
C PRO A 75 -5.67 -3.33 -23.08
N ILE A 76 -4.45 -2.82 -23.27
CA ILE A 76 -3.35 -3.10 -22.34
C ILE A 76 -3.62 -2.30 -21.07
N ILE A 77 -4.11 -2.99 -20.04
CA ILE A 77 -4.34 -2.40 -18.73
C ILE A 77 -2.97 -2.14 -18.09
N ASN A 78 -2.49 -0.91 -18.20
CA ASN A 78 -1.34 -0.44 -17.45
C ASN A 78 -1.78 -0.13 -16.02
N GLU A 79 -1.80 -1.15 -15.16
CA GLU A 79 -2.04 -0.93 -13.74
C GLU A 79 -0.93 -0.03 -13.17
N ALA A 80 -1.32 1.08 -12.54
CA ALA A 80 -0.39 1.91 -11.79
C ALA A 80 0.28 1.02 -10.72
N ARG A 81 1.62 0.97 -10.72
CA ARG A 81 2.34 0.05 -9.85
C ARG A 81 2.01 0.44 -8.41
N ALA A 82 1.62 -0.53 -7.57
CA ALA A 82 1.20 -0.23 -6.19
C ALA A 82 2.27 0.50 -5.35
N LEU A 83 3.54 0.40 -5.74
CA LEU A 83 4.66 1.15 -5.16
C LEU A 83 4.78 2.60 -5.63
N GLU A 84 4.21 2.96 -6.78
CA GLU A 84 4.16 4.33 -7.31
C GLU A 84 3.03 5.15 -6.67
N VAL A 85 2.06 4.50 -6.03
CA VAL A 85 1.00 5.16 -5.26
C VAL A 85 1.43 5.28 -3.79
N PRO A 86 1.80 6.48 -3.30
CA PRO A 86 2.30 6.65 -1.94
C PRO A 86 1.19 6.37 -0.90
N LYS A 87 1.23 5.19 -0.27
CA LYS A 87 0.28 4.81 0.80
C LYS A 87 0.77 5.15 2.21
N SER A 88 2.08 5.35 2.39
CA SER A 88 2.71 5.48 3.71
C SER A 88 2.17 6.64 4.54
N ALA A 89 2.10 7.85 3.97
CA ALA A 89 1.58 9.03 4.67
C ALA A 89 0.12 8.86 5.12
N CYS A 90 -0.74 8.37 4.23
CA CYS A 90 -2.15 8.09 4.54
C CYS A 90 -2.29 7.04 5.64
N GLN A 91 -1.43 6.02 5.64
CA GLN A 91 -1.41 4.97 6.66
C GLN A 91 -1.02 5.53 8.04
N TYR A 92 0.01 6.39 8.12
CA TYR A 92 0.38 7.03 9.38
C TYR A 92 -0.75 7.93 9.93
N LEU A 93 -1.38 8.75 9.08
CA LEU A 93 -2.52 9.59 9.47
C LEU A 93 -3.72 8.75 9.96
N TRP A 94 -3.96 7.61 9.30
CA TRP A 94 -5.01 6.67 9.70
C TRP A 94 -4.69 6.02 11.05
N VAL A 95 -3.47 5.50 11.27
CA VAL A 95 -3.06 4.90 12.55
C VAL A 95 -3.20 5.91 13.70
N VAL A 96 -2.70 7.13 13.52
CA VAL A 96 -2.85 8.20 14.52
C VAL A 96 -4.32 8.48 14.83
N SER A 97 -5.17 8.56 13.81
CA SER A 97 -6.61 8.76 13.98
C SER A 97 -7.26 7.59 14.73
N VAL A 98 -6.88 6.35 14.44
CA VAL A 98 -7.36 5.15 15.15
C VAL A 98 -6.93 5.19 16.62
N VAL A 99 -5.66 5.47 16.92
CA VAL A 99 -5.16 5.57 18.30
C VAL A 99 -5.94 6.62 19.10
N VAL A 100 -6.16 7.81 18.52
CA VAL A 100 -6.98 8.85 19.16
C VAL A 100 -8.40 8.35 19.45
N SER A 101 -9.04 7.66 18.51
CA SER A 101 -10.38 7.11 18.70
C SER A 101 -10.43 6.04 19.80
N VAL A 102 -9.46 5.11 19.81
CA VAL A 102 -9.38 4.02 20.80
C VAL A 102 -9.19 4.58 22.20
N VAL A 103 -8.30 5.56 22.38
CA VAL A 103 -8.08 6.20 23.68
C VAL A 103 -9.34 6.96 24.13
N LEU A 104 -9.96 7.76 23.25
CA LEU A 104 -11.22 8.46 23.59
C LEU A 104 -12.33 7.48 23.98
N LEU A 105 -12.46 6.36 23.26
CA LEU A 105 -13.43 5.31 23.59
C LEU A 105 -13.10 4.67 24.94
N SER A 106 -11.84 4.31 25.19
CA SER A 106 -11.42 3.71 26.47
C SER A 106 -11.71 4.63 27.66
N VAL A 107 -11.37 5.91 27.58
CA VAL A 107 -11.66 6.89 28.63
C VAL A 107 -13.16 7.12 28.76
N GLY A 108 -13.89 7.17 27.64
CA GLY A 108 -15.34 7.26 27.62
C GLY A 108 -16.00 6.10 28.36
N THR A 109 -15.55 4.86 28.11
CA THR A 109 -16.04 3.66 28.83
C THR A 109 -15.70 3.70 30.31
N LEU A 110 -14.53 4.19 30.71
CA LEU A 110 -14.20 4.36 32.13
C LEU A 110 -15.11 5.40 32.78
N VAL A 111 -15.36 6.54 32.12
CA VAL A 111 -16.26 7.59 32.63
C VAL A 111 -17.69 7.06 32.77
N THR A 112 -18.19 6.25 31.83
CA THR A 112 -19.54 5.65 31.94
C THR A 112 -19.61 4.61 33.06
N LEU A 113 -18.59 3.76 33.22
CA LEU A 113 -18.51 2.79 34.33
C LEU A 113 -18.51 3.49 35.70
N TYR A 114 -17.72 4.56 35.86
CA TYR A 114 -17.74 5.38 37.08
C TYR A 114 -19.10 6.06 37.30
N SER A 115 -19.75 6.51 36.22
CA SER A 115 -21.08 7.12 36.29
C SER A 115 -22.15 6.09 36.72
N MET A 116 -22.08 4.86 36.22
CA MET A 116 -22.96 3.75 36.62
C MET A 116 -22.71 3.35 38.07
N TYR A 117 -21.44 3.19 38.47
CA TYR A 117 -21.04 2.88 39.85
C TYR A 117 -21.56 3.93 40.85
N LEU A 118 -21.54 5.21 40.46
CA LEU A 118 -22.05 6.32 41.25
C LEU A 118 -23.57 6.56 41.09
N ARG A 119 -24.30 5.66 40.42
CA ARG A 119 -25.75 5.75 40.15
C ARG A 119 -26.18 7.08 39.51
N GLY A 120 -25.37 7.59 38.57
CA GLY A 120 -25.65 8.84 37.85
C GLY A 120 -25.44 10.13 38.65
N ARG A 121 -24.89 10.05 39.87
CA ARG A 121 -24.61 11.22 40.73
C ARG A 121 -23.33 11.96 40.30
N ILE A 122 -23.35 12.53 39.09
CA ILE A 122 -22.23 13.24 38.47
C ILE A 122 -22.64 14.63 37.97
N VAL A 123 -21.66 15.51 37.76
CA VAL A 123 -21.90 16.83 37.17
C VAL A 123 -21.96 16.71 35.65
N GLY A 124 -23.17 16.49 35.11
CA GLY A 124 -23.36 16.25 33.67
C GLY A 124 -22.82 17.35 32.74
N ARG A 125 -22.71 18.61 33.22
CA ARG A 125 -22.11 19.72 32.46
C ARG A 125 -20.64 19.46 32.08
N ASN A 126 -19.92 18.67 32.90
CA ASN A 126 -18.53 18.33 32.63
C ASN A 126 -18.39 17.35 31.45
N LEU A 127 -19.40 16.52 31.18
CA LEU A 127 -19.38 15.58 30.04
C LEU A 127 -19.36 16.31 28.69
N PHE A 128 -20.00 17.48 28.56
CA PHE A 128 -19.92 18.30 27.34
C PHE A 128 -18.52 18.89 27.09
N ARG A 129 -17.59 18.75 28.04
CA ARG A 129 -16.18 19.14 27.91
C ARG A 129 -15.26 17.95 27.67
N PHE A 130 -15.82 16.75 27.43
CA PHE A 130 -15.07 15.51 27.26
C PHE A 130 -13.93 15.63 26.25
N ASN A 131 -14.24 15.94 24.98
CA ASN A 131 -13.24 16.04 23.92
C ASN A 131 -12.10 17.01 24.28
N ARG A 132 -12.46 18.19 24.80
CA ARG A 132 -11.49 19.24 25.13
C ARG A 132 -10.56 18.89 26.30
N ILE A 133 -11.07 18.20 27.32
CA ILE A 133 -10.27 17.84 28.50
C ILE A 133 -9.49 16.54 28.24
N VAL A 134 -10.18 15.49 27.79
CA VAL A 134 -9.59 14.16 27.59
C VAL A 134 -8.55 14.20 26.48
N GLY A 135 -8.81 14.89 25.37
CA GLY A 135 -7.84 15.01 24.28
C GLY A 135 -6.51 15.60 24.75
N ALA A 136 -6.55 16.69 25.53
CA ALA A 136 -5.34 17.35 26.01
C ALA A 136 -4.59 16.52 27.07
N VAL A 137 -5.31 15.79 27.92
CA VAL A 137 -4.72 15.07 29.06
C VAL A 137 -4.23 13.66 28.69
N TRP A 138 -4.97 12.92 27.86
CA TRP A 138 -4.70 11.50 27.59
C TRP A 138 -3.93 11.24 26.29
N LEU A 139 -4.05 12.13 25.30
CA LEU A 139 -3.44 11.93 23.98
C LEU A 139 -2.28 12.88 23.72
N GLY A 140 -2.41 14.12 24.19
CA GLY A 140 -1.44 15.18 23.94
C GLY A 140 -1.72 15.97 22.65
N ARG A 141 -1.27 17.22 22.65
CA ARG A 141 -1.59 18.21 21.61
C ARG A 141 -1.16 17.81 20.18
N PRO A 142 0.00 17.17 19.94
CA PRO A 142 0.42 16.79 18.59
C PRO A 142 -0.55 15.82 17.90
N PHE A 143 -1.01 14.78 18.60
CA PHE A 143 -1.95 13.79 18.06
C PHE A 143 -3.31 14.42 17.71
N LEU A 144 -3.77 15.39 18.52
CA LEU A 144 -5.00 16.15 18.22
C LEU A 144 -4.83 17.03 16.99
N LEU A 145 -3.66 17.67 16.82
CA LEU A 145 -3.38 18.50 15.65
C LEU A 145 -3.35 17.65 14.38
N VAL A 146 -2.67 16.50 14.41
CA VAL A 146 -2.62 15.57 13.28
C VAL A 146 -4.02 15.09 12.91
N ARG A 147 -4.85 14.71 13.88
CA ARG A 147 -6.24 14.29 13.64
C ARG A 147 -7.10 15.42 13.04
N GLY A 148 -7.00 16.63 13.59
CA GLY A 148 -7.74 17.79 13.07
C GLY A 148 -7.28 18.20 11.66
N MET A 149 -5.98 18.15 11.38
CA MET A 149 -5.44 18.39 10.04
C MET A 149 -5.87 17.33 9.04
N THR A 150 -5.95 16.06 9.46
CA THR A 150 -6.48 14.97 8.63
C THR A 150 -7.93 15.26 8.23
N ALA A 151 -8.76 15.76 9.16
CA ALA A 151 -10.13 16.17 8.84
C ALA A 151 -10.18 17.36 7.86
N VAL A 152 -9.27 18.33 7.96
CA VAL A 152 -9.15 19.43 6.99
C VAL A 152 -8.77 18.91 5.60
N VAL A 153 -7.81 17.98 5.51
CA VAL A 153 -7.47 17.32 4.23
C VAL A 153 -8.67 16.60 3.64
N VAL A 154 -9.44 15.89 4.48
CA VAL A 154 -10.69 15.25 4.05
C VAL A 154 -11.71 16.31 3.57
N LEU A 155 -11.90 17.44 4.25
CA LEU A 155 -12.81 18.53 3.80
C LEU A 155 -12.34 19.25 2.52
N SER A 156 -11.06 19.15 2.19
CA SER A 156 -10.46 19.74 0.99
C SER A 156 -10.33 18.75 -0.18
N THR A 157 -10.82 17.51 -0.03
CA THR A 157 -10.79 16.48 -1.07
C THR A 157 -12.19 16.15 -1.55
N SER A 158 -12.31 15.81 -2.84
CA SER A 158 -13.60 15.50 -3.46
C SER A 158 -14.07 14.10 -3.03
N PRO A 159 -15.30 13.94 -2.54
CA PRO A 159 -15.86 12.61 -2.27
C PRO A 159 -16.25 11.93 -3.59
N LEU A 160 -15.43 10.97 -4.01
CA LEU A 160 -15.61 10.23 -5.25
C LEU A 160 -15.97 8.77 -4.94
N ILE A 161 -16.92 8.22 -5.69
CA ILE A 161 -17.22 6.79 -5.70
C ILE A 161 -16.78 6.23 -7.05
N PHE A 162 -16.05 5.12 -7.03
CA PHE A 162 -15.70 4.39 -8.24
C PHE A 162 -16.87 3.49 -8.63
N ARG A 163 -17.46 3.72 -9.80
CA ARG A 163 -18.53 2.86 -10.35
C ARG A 163 -18.12 2.29 -11.69
N VAL A 164 -18.51 1.04 -11.91
CA VAL A 164 -18.40 0.38 -13.21
C VAL A 164 -19.77 0.45 -13.87
N HIS A 165 -19.84 1.06 -15.06
CA HIS A 165 -21.05 1.16 -15.87
C HIS A 165 -20.74 0.61 -17.26
N ASN A 166 -21.43 -0.45 -17.68
CA ASN A 166 -21.22 -1.11 -18.98
C ASN A 166 -19.74 -1.37 -19.28
N GLU A 167 -19.02 -1.99 -18.34
CA GLU A 167 -17.57 -2.30 -18.43
C GLU A 167 -16.62 -1.08 -18.39
N TYR A 168 -17.14 0.15 -18.36
CA TYR A 168 -16.33 1.36 -18.16
C TYR A 168 -16.27 1.76 -16.69
N THR A 169 -15.09 2.15 -16.26
CA THR A 169 -14.85 2.67 -14.92
C THR A 169 -14.96 4.19 -14.91
N GLN A 170 -15.82 4.74 -14.04
CA GLN A 170 -15.98 6.18 -13.90
C GLN A 170 -15.91 6.62 -12.42
N PHE A 171 -15.37 7.82 -12.19
CA PHE A 171 -15.48 8.51 -10.92
C PHE A 171 -16.81 9.27 -10.87
N GLU A 172 -17.71 8.83 -10.00
CA GLU A 172 -18.96 9.51 -9.73
C GLU A 172 -18.81 10.43 -8.52
N PHE A 173 -19.12 11.71 -8.70
CA PHE A 173 -19.15 12.67 -7.60
C PHE A 173 -20.33 12.36 -6.67
N ALA A 174 -20.03 11.98 -5.42
CA ALA A 174 -21.02 11.64 -4.42
C ALA A 174 -20.85 12.53 -3.19
N PRO A 175 -21.60 13.66 -3.09
CA PRO A 175 -21.44 14.58 -1.98
C PRO A 175 -21.70 13.87 -0.65
N ARG A 176 -20.94 14.27 0.38
CA ARG A 176 -21.10 13.72 1.74
C ARG A 176 -22.51 13.98 2.24
N THR A 177 -23.03 13.02 3.00
CA THR A 177 -24.30 13.25 3.69
C THR A 177 -24.14 14.32 4.77
N PHE A 178 -25.24 14.98 5.12
CA PHE A 178 -25.23 16.00 6.18
C PHE A 178 -24.58 15.50 7.48
N VAL A 179 -24.84 14.24 7.87
CA VAL A 179 -24.26 13.62 9.07
C VAL A 179 -22.75 13.41 8.94
N GLN A 180 -22.27 13.01 7.76
CA GLN A 180 -20.83 12.85 7.51
C GLN A 180 -20.11 14.20 7.56
N SER A 181 -20.66 15.23 6.92
CA SER A 181 -20.12 16.61 6.98
C SER A 181 -20.14 17.15 8.41
N MET A 182 -21.18 16.87 9.19
CA MET A 182 -21.29 17.23 10.61
C MET A 182 -20.16 16.61 11.45
N LEU A 183 -19.87 15.32 11.23
CA LEU A 183 -18.85 14.58 11.95
C LEU A 183 -17.44 15.05 11.56
N VAL A 184 -17.12 15.14 10.26
CA VAL A 184 -15.80 15.58 9.80
C VAL A 184 -15.52 17.03 10.19
N SER A 185 -16.53 17.90 10.14
CA SER A 185 -16.41 19.28 10.65
C SER A 185 -16.12 19.32 12.15
N GLY A 186 -16.71 18.39 12.92
CA GLY A 186 -16.41 18.23 14.35
C GLY A 186 -14.98 17.78 14.61
N GLU A 187 -14.48 16.84 13.81
CA GLU A 187 -13.09 16.37 13.87
C GLU A 187 -12.09 17.50 13.53
N ALA A 188 -12.42 18.39 12.61
CA ALA A 188 -11.54 19.53 12.32
C ALA A 188 -11.36 20.48 13.53
N MET A 189 -12.28 20.49 14.50
CA MET A 189 -12.22 21.37 15.68
C MET A 189 -11.12 20.98 16.69
N TRP A 190 -10.46 19.83 16.52
CA TRP A 190 -9.30 19.48 17.34
C TRP A 190 -8.18 20.54 17.27
N ILE A 191 -7.97 21.14 16.09
CA ILE A 191 -7.02 22.26 15.90
C ILE A 191 -7.42 23.43 16.81
N SER A 192 -8.69 23.81 16.79
CA SER A 192 -9.22 24.86 17.66
C SER A 192 -9.04 24.53 19.15
N TYR A 193 -9.20 23.27 19.58
CA TYR A 193 -8.95 22.91 20.98
C TYR A 193 -7.49 23.12 21.40
N VAL A 194 -6.54 22.76 20.54
CA VAL A 194 -5.11 22.96 20.80
C VAL A 194 -4.75 24.45 20.88
N VAL A 195 -5.23 25.27 19.93
CA VAL A 195 -4.97 26.72 19.92
C VAL A 195 -5.60 27.40 21.15
N ASN A 196 -6.85 27.04 21.50
CA ASN A 196 -7.50 27.57 22.70
C ASN A 196 -6.70 27.25 23.97
N ASP A 197 -6.09 26.07 24.05
CA ASP A 197 -5.26 25.65 25.18
C ASP A 197 -3.93 26.44 25.26
N PHE A 198 -3.35 26.88 24.14
CA PHE A 198 -2.24 27.84 24.15
C PHE A 198 -2.68 29.24 24.61
N LEU A 199 -3.85 29.72 24.15
CA LEU A 199 -4.39 31.03 24.54
C LEU A 199 -4.75 31.09 26.05
N LEU A 200 -5.04 29.96 26.67
CA LEU A 200 -5.24 29.89 28.12
C LEU A 200 -3.98 30.26 28.92
N LEU A 201 -2.79 29.89 28.43
CA LEU A 201 -1.52 30.28 29.06
C LEU A 201 -1.32 31.80 29.05
N LEU A 202 -1.63 32.44 27.91
CA LEU A 202 -1.53 33.88 27.75
C LEU A 202 -2.53 34.65 28.62
N THR A 203 -3.70 34.06 28.86
CA THR A 203 -4.76 34.66 29.69
C THR A 203 -4.69 34.28 31.16
N ARG A 204 -3.64 33.55 31.59
CA ARG A 204 -3.50 33.02 32.96
C ARG A 204 -4.75 32.27 33.44
N ASN A 205 -5.39 31.51 32.54
CA ASN A 205 -6.64 30.78 32.80
C ASN A 205 -7.84 31.64 33.23
N SER A 206 -7.77 32.97 33.05
CA SER A 206 -8.77 33.90 33.58
C SER A 206 -10.08 33.91 32.79
N GLN A 207 -10.07 33.46 31.52
CA GLN A 207 -11.20 33.66 30.60
C GLN A 207 -11.54 32.41 29.76
N PRO A 208 -12.24 31.40 30.29
CA PRO A 208 -12.54 30.17 29.54
C PRO A 208 -13.72 30.31 28.56
N HIS A 209 -14.47 31.41 28.58
CA HIS A 209 -15.75 31.52 27.84
C HIS A 209 -15.61 31.71 26.33
N PHE A 210 -14.48 32.23 25.82
CA PHE A 210 -14.29 32.40 24.36
C PHE A 210 -14.15 31.06 23.64
N ALA A 211 -13.54 30.07 24.30
CA ALA A 211 -13.17 28.82 23.69
C ALA A 211 -14.37 27.95 23.23
N PRO A 212 -15.49 27.80 23.97
CA PRO A 212 -16.67 27.11 23.43
C PRO A 212 -17.38 27.88 22.32
N ILE A 213 -17.35 29.21 22.37
CA ILE A 213 -17.97 30.07 21.35
C ILE A 213 -17.21 29.92 20.03
N SER A 214 -15.88 30.00 20.06
CA SER A 214 -15.04 29.85 18.87
C SER A 214 -15.21 28.48 18.19
N THR A 215 -15.31 27.40 18.97
CA THR A 215 -15.48 26.05 18.41
C THR A 215 -16.88 25.79 17.89
N CYS A 216 -17.92 26.36 18.52
CA CYS A 216 -19.29 26.24 18.03
C CYS A 216 -19.48 27.00 16.72
N LEU A 217 -18.95 28.24 16.67
CA LEU A 217 -19.00 29.09 15.48
C LEU A 217 -18.18 28.48 14.32
N GLY A 218 -16.94 28.05 14.61
CA GLY A 218 -16.07 27.42 13.61
C GLY A 218 -16.69 26.14 13.05
N TRP A 219 -17.28 25.29 13.90
CA TRP A 219 -17.96 24.07 13.49
C TRP A 219 -19.17 24.37 12.58
N LEU A 220 -19.98 25.38 12.93
CA LEU A 220 -21.13 25.77 12.13
C LEU A 220 -20.71 26.29 10.76
N ILE A 221 -19.67 27.13 10.69
CA ILE A 221 -19.16 27.67 9.42
C ILE A 221 -18.59 26.54 8.56
N TYR A 222 -17.84 25.60 9.14
CA TYR A 222 -17.32 24.43 8.43
C TYR A 222 -18.44 23.58 7.82
N LEU A 223 -19.47 23.27 8.63
CA LEU A 223 -20.61 22.48 8.19
C LEU A 223 -21.36 23.17 7.04
N LEU A 224 -21.62 24.47 7.17
CA LEU A 224 -22.29 25.25 6.13
C LEU A 224 -21.46 25.37 4.86
N TYR A 225 -20.14 25.55 4.98
CA TYR A 225 -19.24 25.67 3.85
C TYR A 225 -19.10 24.35 3.08
N ASP A 226 -18.96 23.22 3.78
CA ASP A 226 -18.88 21.90 3.13
C ASP A 226 -20.19 21.50 2.44
N VAL A 227 -21.34 21.77 3.07
CA VAL A 227 -22.66 21.44 2.50
C VAL A 227 -23.05 22.37 1.35
N SER A 228 -22.77 23.67 1.45
CA SER A 228 -23.13 24.64 0.41
C SER A 228 -22.21 24.57 -0.81
N SER A 229 -20.94 24.23 -0.60
CA SER A 229 -19.93 24.20 -1.65
C SER A 229 -18.98 23.01 -1.46
N PRO A 230 -19.41 21.78 -1.76
CA PRO A 230 -18.52 20.61 -1.72
C PRO A 230 -17.48 20.69 -2.85
N TYR A 231 -16.24 20.26 -2.59
CA TYR A 231 -15.17 20.29 -3.58
C TYR A 231 -15.40 19.27 -4.69
N LYS A 232 -15.35 19.71 -5.95
CA LYS A 232 -15.50 18.86 -7.14
C LYS A 232 -14.13 18.61 -7.74
N VAL A 233 -13.91 17.38 -8.20
CA VAL A 233 -12.67 17.00 -8.90
C VAL A 233 -12.50 17.81 -10.18
N GLU A 234 -11.30 18.32 -10.40
CA GLU A 234 -10.91 18.96 -11.66
C GLU A 234 -10.05 17.96 -12.45
N ALA A 235 -10.50 17.58 -13.63
CA ALA A 235 -9.76 16.70 -14.53
C ALA A 235 -9.57 17.42 -15.86
N ASN A 236 -8.31 17.55 -16.29
CA ASN A 236 -7.98 18.08 -17.60
C ASN A 236 -7.25 17.00 -18.40
N ILE A 237 -7.73 16.75 -19.62
CA ILE A 237 -7.14 15.79 -20.54
C ILE A 237 -6.43 16.61 -21.62
N ASP A 238 -5.11 16.68 -21.52
CA ASP A 238 -4.26 17.29 -22.53
C ASP A 238 -3.14 16.31 -22.87
N ARG A 239 -3.35 15.51 -23.93
CA ARG A 239 -2.39 14.46 -24.30
C ARG A 239 -1.25 15.04 -25.11
N GLN A 240 -0.11 15.24 -24.47
CA GLN A 240 1.13 15.68 -25.10
C GLN A 240 2.16 14.54 -25.10
N CYS A 241 2.52 14.08 -26.29
CA CYS A 241 3.53 13.03 -26.47
C CYS A 241 4.81 13.63 -27.04
N PHE A 242 5.94 13.37 -26.40
CA PHE A 242 7.25 13.77 -26.88
C PHE A 242 8.16 12.54 -27.06
N VAL A 243 8.86 12.53 -28.19
CA VAL A 243 9.88 11.51 -28.47
C VAL A 243 11.16 11.95 -27.79
N THR A 244 11.59 11.23 -26.75
CA THR A 244 12.86 11.54 -26.07
C THR A 244 14.02 10.84 -26.81
N MET A 245 15.15 11.53 -26.98
CA MET A 245 16.28 11.14 -27.85
C MET A 245 16.67 9.65 -27.84
N ARG A 246 16.97 9.14 -29.05
CA ARG A 246 17.40 7.77 -29.43
C ARG A 246 16.24 6.76 -29.61
N THR A 247 15.29 7.11 -30.48
CA THR A 247 14.40 6.23 -31.29
C THR A 247 13.63 5.07 -30.63
N ARG A 248 13.56 4.96 -29.29
CA ARG A 248 12.94 3.79 -28.63
C ARG A 248 11.93 4.08 -27.54
N GLN A 249 11.62 5.34 -27.21
CA GLN A 249 10.62 5.64 -26.19
C GLN A 249 9.81 6.91 -26.52
N ILE A 250 8.50 6.76 -26.54
CA ILE A 250 7.52 7.86 -26.56
C ILE A 250 7.09 8.06 -25.11
N VAL A 251 7.20 9.29 -24.59
CA VAL A 251 6.64 9.66 -23.29
C VAL A 251 5.42 10.52 -23.58
N CYS A 252 4.26 10.10 -23.08
CA CYS A 252 3.01 10.83 -23.20
C CYS A 252 2.54 11.28 -21.82
N GLU A 253 2.32 12.57 -21.65
CA GLU A 253 1.52 13.12 -20.56
C GLU A 253 0.09 13.21 -21.06
N SER A 254 -0.84 12.40 -20.53
CA SER A 254 -2.22 12.29 -21.04
C SER A 254 -3.19 13.29 -20.42
N GLY A 255 -2.87 13.83 -19.23
CA GLY A 255 -3.73 14.71 -18.46
C GLY A 255 -3.44 14.64 -16.96
N PHE A 256 -4.04 15.55 -16.20
CA PHE A 256 -3.95 15.57 -14.74
C PHE A 256 -5.32 15.57 -14.09
N VAL A 257 -5.42 14.89 -12.94
CA VAL A 257 -6.65 14.82 -12.13
C VAL A 257 -6.33 15.37 -10.74
N ALA A 258 -6.92 16.51 -10.39
CA ALA A 258 -6.79 17.15 -9.09
C ALA A 258 -7.95 16.74 -8.17
N ILE A 259 -7.66 15.85 -7.22
CA ILE A 259 -8.65 15.30 -6.27
C ILE A 259 -8.85 16.21 -5.05
N GLY A 260 -7.88 17.08 -4.74
CA GLY A 260 -7.97 18.00 -3.61
C GLY A 260 -7.33 19.35 -3.90
N ASP A 261 -7.75 20.36 -3.15
CA ASP A 261 -7.31 21.74 -3.30
C ASP A 261 -6.60 22.27 -2.04
N TYR A 262 -5.39 22.79 -2.26
CA TYR A 262 -4.58 23.43 -1.23
C TYR A 262 -5.22 24.74 -0.73
N THR A 263 -5.84 25.51 -1.62
CA THR A 263 -6.41 26.82 -1.29
C THR A 263 -7.57 26.68 -0.30
N ARG A 264 -8.43 25.69 -0.53
CA ARG A 264 -9.52 25.30 0.37
C ARG A 264 -9.00 24.85 1.74
N ALA A 265 -7.92 24.08 1.80
CA ALA A 265 -7.30 23.67 3.08
C ALA A 265 -6.80 24.86 3.89
N VAL A 266 -6.10 25.81 3.25
CA VAL A 266 -5.65 27.05 3.91
C VAL A 266 -6.83 27.90 4.36
N THR A 267 -7.89 27.99 3.54
CA THR A 267 -9.13 28.71 3.88
C THR A 267 -9.77 28.17 5.14
N TYR A 268 -9.86 26.84 5.29
CA TYR A 268 -10.35 26.20 6.51
C TYR A 268 -9.51 26.60 7.72
N VAL A 269 -8.18 26.54 7.64
CA VAL A 269 -7.29 26.94 8.75
C VAL A 269 -7.50 28.41 9.11
N PHE A 270 -7.62 29.29 8.11
CA PHE A 270 -7.88 30.72 8.32
C PHE A 270 -9.22 30.96 9.02
N ILE A 271 -10.30 30.28 8.59
CA ILE A 271 -11.62 30.38 9.23
C ILE A 271 -11.53 30.02 10.72
N GLN A 272 -10.79 28.96 11.08
CA GLN A 272 -10.61 28.59 12.50
C GLN A 272 -9.88 29.68 13.29
N LEU A 273 -8.77 30.18 12.77
CA LEU A 273 -8.02 31.26 13.43
C LEU A 273 -8.87 32.53 13.58
N ALA A 274 -9.63 32.91 12.56
CA ALA A 274 -10.54 34.04 12.59
C ALA A 274 -11.66 33.87 13.63
N CYS A 275 -12.27 32.68 13.73
CA CYS A 275 -13.30 32.39 14.74
C CYS A 275 -12.74 32.46 16.16
N ILE A 276 -11.51 31.98 16.37
CA ILE A 276 -10.83 32.04 17.67
C ILE A 276 -10.50 33.48 18.05
N ALA A 277 -9.89 34.24 17.13
CA ALA A 277 -9.54 35.64 17.36
C ALA A 277 -10.81 36.49 17.61
N GLY A 278 -11.84 36.32 16.79
CA GLY A 278 -13.12 37.03 16.93
C GLY A 278 -13.80 36.74 18.27
N ALA A 279 -13.91 35.47 18.67
CA ALA A 279 -14.48 35.11 19.97
C ALA A 279 -13.65 35.64 21.14
N PHE A 280 -12.32 35.61 21.03
CA PHE A 280 -11.42 36.14 22.05
C PHE A 280 -11.60 37.66 22.23
N VAL A 281 -11.63 38.42 21.13
CA VAL A 281 -11.84 39.87 21.15
C VAL A 281 -13.22 40.22 21.68
N ALA A 282 -14.27 39.51 21.24
CA ALA A 282 -15.64 39.74 21.71
C ALA A 282 -15.78 39.56 23.22
N VAL A 283 -15.19 38.50 23.79
CA VAL A 283 -15.20 38.25 25.24
C VAL A 283 -14.40 39.32 26.00
N ARG A 284 -13.26 39.76 25.46
CA ARG A 284 -12.47 40.86 26.04
C ARG A 284 -13.23 42.18 26.04
N LEU A 285 -13.85 42.55 24.92
CA LEU A 285 -14.66 43.77 24.81
C LEU A 285 -15.86 43.73 25.77
N TRP A 286 -16.55 42.59 25.86
CA TRP A 286 -17.67 42.43 26.78
C TRP A 286 -17.27 42.64 28.25
N GLN A 287 -16.03 42.30 28.61
CA GLN A 287 -15.49 42.48 29.96
C GLN A 287 -14.96 43.87 30.23
N CYS A 288 -14.44 44.56 29.21
CA CYS A 288 -14.17 46.00 29.32
C CYS A 288 -15.46 46.78 29.61
N ILE A 289 -16.60 46.32 29.07
CA ILE A 289 -17.92 46.93 29.31
C ILE A 289 -18.53 46.48 30.65
N ARG A 290 -18.25 45.24 31.09
CA ARG A 290 -18.70 44.70 32.39
C ARG A 290 -17.52 44.14 33.19
N PRO A 291 -16.83 44.98 33.98
CA PRO A 291 -15.74 44.52 34.82
C PRO A 291 -16.30 43.52 35.85
N SER A 292 -15.96 42.25 35.67
CA SER A 292 -16.22 41.21 36.66
C SER A 292 -15.04 41.18 37.63
N GLN A 293 -15.32 41.05 38.93
CA GLN A 293 -14.28 40.92 39.95
C GLN A 293 -13.32 39.77 39.59
N PRO A 294 -12.00 40.00 39.58
CA PRO A 294 -11.03 38.95 39.33
C PRO A 294 -11.14 37.90 40.44
N LYS A 295 -11.74 36.75 40.12
CA LYS A 295 -11.71 35.60 41.03
C LYS A 295 -10.26 35.13 41.13
N SER A 296 -9.72 35.00 42.34
CA SER A 296 -8.39 34.41 42.55
C SER A 296 -8.41 32.96 42.01
N TYR A 297 -7.73 32.73 40.89
CA TYR A 297 -7.64 31.40 40.29
C TYR A 297 -6.56 30.58 41.02
N ASN A 298 -6.95 29.94 42.11
CA ASN A 298 -6.07 29.05 42.86
C ASN A 298 -6.02 27.66 42.20
N GLY A 299 -5.12 27.45 41.22
CA GLY A 299 -4.93 26.16 40.56
C GLY A 299 -4.42 25.06 41.50
N HIS A 300 -4.97 23.84 41.42
CA HIS A 300 -4.41 22.68 42.12
C HIS A 300 -3.39 21.95 41.23
N LEU A 301 -2.23 21.55 41.77
CA LEU A 301 -1.13 20.96 41.00
C LEU A 301 -1.49 19.63 40.30
N LEU A 302 -2.38 18.84 40.90
CA LEU A 302 -2.93 17.59 40.32
C LEU A 302 -3.92 17.80 39.17
N LEU A 303 -4.41 19.01 38.91
CA LEU A 303 -5.35 19.28 37.81
C LEU A 303 -4.59 19.96 36.67
N SER A 304 -4.75 19.46 35.44
CA SER A 304 -4.15 20.08 34.26
C SER A 304 -4.70 21.49 34.03
N GLY A 305 -3.93 22.36 33.36
CA GLY A 305 -4.36 23.72 33.03
C GLY A 305 -5.72 23.76 32.33
N THR A 306 -5.94 22.87 31.35
CA THR A 306 -7.22 22.70 30.66
C THR A 306 -8.37 22.31 31.60
N ALA A 307 -8.14 21.36 32.51
CA ALA A 307 -9.12 20.98 33.52
C ALA A 307 -9.43 22.15 34.46
N THR A 308 -8.42 22.89 34.92
CA THR A 308 -8.67 24.05 35.81
C THR A 308 -9.51 25.16 35.18
N ALA A 309 -9.40 25.33 33.87
CA ALA A 309 -10.09 26.36 33.10
C ALA A 309 -11.50 25.95 32.66
N PHE A 310 -11.69 24.71 32.18
CA PHE A 310 -12.95 24.28 31.55
C PHE A 310 -13.87 23.43 32.43
N LEU A 311 -13.35 22.83 33.50
CA LEU A 311 -14.15 22.00 34.38
C LEU A 311 -15.07 22.86 35.24
N HIS A 312 -16.35 22.49 35.30
CA HIS A 312 -17.27 23.05 36.28
C HIS A 312 -16.94 22.47 37.66
N LYS A 313 -16.61 23.36 38.59
CA LYS A 313 -16.18 23.03 39.95
C LYS A 313 -16.98 23.83 40.97
N GLU A 314 -17.42 23.16 42.03
CA GLU A 314 -18.00 23.81 43.20
C GLU A 314 -16.86 24.23 44.14
N THR A 315 -16.87 25.48 44.61
CA THR A 315 -15.87 26.01 45.55
C THR A 315 -16.43 26.04 46.96
N LEU A 316 -15.78 25.34 47.89
CA LEU A 316 -16.10 25.38 49.32
C LEU A 316 -15.67 26.73 49.93
N ALA A 317 -16.23 27.06 51.11
CA ALA A 317 -15.93 28.31 51.83
C ALA A 317 -14.44 28.46 52.21
N ASN A 318 -13.71 27.35 52.32
CA ASN A 318 -12.25 27.30 52.57
C ASN A 318 -11.40 27.44 51.28
N GLY A 319 -12.03 27.69 50.13
CA GLY A 319 -11.35 27.81 48.84
C GLY A 319 -11.00 26.49 48.16
N ALA A 320 -11.38 25.34 48.73
CA ALA A 320 -11.14 24.03 48.12
C ALA A 320 -12.12 23.73 46.97
N TRP A 321 -11.65 23.00 45.96
CA TRP A 321 -12.46 22.60 44.81
C TRP A 321 -13.02 21.20 45.01
N VAL A 322 -14.28 21.04 44.64
CA VAL A 322 -14.97 19.75 44.67
C VAL A 322 -15.20 19.27 43.25
N VAL A 323 -14.75 18.04 42.96
CA VAL A 323 -14.86 17.41 41.64
C VAL A 323 -15.37 15.98 41.77
N ASP A 324 -16.32 15.59 40.91
CA ASP A 324 -16.83 14.22 40.88
C ASP A 324 -15.83 13.21 40.31
N ARG A 325 -15.93 11.95 40.73
CA ARG A 325 -14.93 10.93 40.37
C ARG A 325 -14.90 10.62 38.87
N ALA A 326 -16.03 10.78 38.16
CA ALA A 326 -16.07 10.59 36.71
C ALA A 326 -15.31 11.73 35.99
N SER A 327 -15.48 12.97 36.44
CA SER A 327 -14.68 14.12 36.00
C SER A 327 -13.19 13.99 36.39
N CYS A 328 -12.85 13.33 37.50
CA CYS A 328 -11.46 13.02 37.84
C CYS A 328 -10.82 12.12 36.78
N VAL A 329 -11.52 11.09 36.28
CA VAL A 329 -11.04 10.22 35.20
C VAL A 329 -10.79 11.03 33.92
N MET A 330 -11.68 11.97 33.59
CA MET A 330 -11.46 12.89 32.47
C MET A 330 -10.17 13.72 32.62
N CYS A 331 -9.80 14.06 33.86
CA CYS A 331 -8.58 14.79 34.20
C CYS A 331 -7.33 13.89 34.37
N GLY A 332 -7.42 12.59 34.03
CA GLY A 332 -6.31 11.64 34.17
C GLY A 332 -6.05 11.17 35.60
N LEU A 333 -7.05 11.34 36.49
CA LEU A 333 -6.98 10.95 37.91
C LEU A 333 -7.90 9.76 38.16
N ILE A 334 -7.33 8.58 38.38
CA ILE A 334 -8.08 7.36 38.68
C ILE A 334 -8.23 7.25 40.20
N THR A 335 -9.47 7.20 40.68
CA THR A 335 -9.78 7.18 42.11
C THR A 335 -10.24 5.79 42.55
N VAL A 336 -9.49 5.15 43.45
CA VAL A 336 -9.80 3.82 44.00
C VAL A 336 -9.71 3.88 45.52
N GLY A 337 -10.86 3.91 46.19
CA GLY A 337 -10.94 4.02 47.64
C GLY A 337 -10.20 5.27 48.15
N LYS A 338 -9.09 5.04 48.86
CA LYS A 338 -8.25 6.10 49.43
C LYS A 338 -7.16 6.64 48.52
N PHE A 339 -6.94 6.01 47.38
CA PHE A 339 -5.84 6.35 46.49
C PHE A 339 -6.35 7.11 45.26
N ILE A 340 -5.60 8.12 44.86
CA ILE A 340 -5.75 8.85 43.62
C ILE A 340 -4.48 8.59 42.81
N PHE A 341 -4.60 7.81 41.75
CA PHE A 341 -3.52 7.59 40.81
C PHE A 341 -3.56 8.66 39.73
N ASP A 342 -2.50 9.45 39.66
CA ASP A 342 -2.29 10.49 38.67
C ASP A 342 -1.54 9.90 37.46
N LEU A 343 -2.27 9.62 36.39
CA LEU A 343 -1.73 8.97 35.20
C LEU A 343 -0.76 9.86 34.41
N LYS A 344 -0.94 11.19 34.46
CA LYS A 344 -0.06 12.14 33.74
C LYS A 344 1.28 12.34 34.43
N LEU A 345 1.32 12.28 35.77
CA LEU A 345 2.55 12.44 36.57
C LEU A 345 3.12 11.10 37.06
N TRP A 346 2.40 9.99 36.84
CA TRP A 346 2.72 8.67 37.38
C TRP A 346 2.88 8.68 38.92
N LEU A 347 2.00 9.39 39.62
CA LEU A 347 2.04 9.55 41.08
C LEU A 347 0.84 8.89 41.76
N LEU A 348 1.10 8.16 42.84
CA LEU A 348 0.05 7.66 43.73
C LEU A 348 -0.10 8.61 44.92
N VAL A 349 -1.23 9.31 45.00
CA VAL A 349 -1.54 10.25 46.08
C VAL A 349 -2.59 9.66 47.00
N VAL A 350 -2.35 9.71 48.31
CA VAL A 350 -3.34 9.31 49.32
C VAL A 350 -4.27 10.48 49.60
N ASP A 351 -5.57 10.26 49.42
CA ASP A 351 -6.58 11.26 49.74
C ASP A 351 -6.78 11.35 51.26
N ALA A 352 -6.25 12.41 51.86
CA ALA A 352 -6.36 12.65 53.29
C ALA A 352 -7.79 13.03 53.74
N ASN A 353 -8.66 13.45 52.80
CA ASN A 353 -9.96 14.08 53.08
C ASN A 353 -11.16 13.13 52.89
N ILE A 354 -10.94 11.81 52.88
CA ILE A 354 -11.98 10.80 52.61
C ILE A 354 -13.13 10.82 53.61
N ALA A 355 -12.85 11.21 54.86
CA ALA A 355 -13.84 11.25 55.93
C ALA A 355 -14.72 12.51 55.91
N SER A 356 -14.40 13.51 55.08
CA SER A 356 -15.14 14.76 55.00
C SER A 356 -16.48 14.52 54.26
N PRO A 357 -17.65 14.84 54.86
CA PRO A 357 -18.94 14.61 54.23
C PRO A 357 -19.17 15.61 53.10
N VAL A 358 -18.80 15.20 51.88
CA VAL A 358 -19.02 16.00 50.66
C VAL A 358 -20.08 15.35 49.79
N LYS A 359 -20.89 16.18 49.14
CA LYS A 359 -21.93 15.81 48.17
C LYS A 359 -21.43 14.68 47.27
N TRP A 360 -22.16 13.55 47.26
CA TRP A 360 -21.93 12.38 46.41
C TRP A 360 -20.54 11.73 46.47
N GLY A 361 -19.76 11.95 47.55
CA GLY A 361 -18.43 11.36 47.70
C GLY A 361 -17.42 11.91 46.67
N MET A 362 -17.63 13.16 46.24
CA MET A 362 -16.72 13.92 45.39
C MET A 362 -15.36 14.14 46.07
N LYS A 363 -14.32 14.31 45.27
CA LYS A 363 -12.94 14.52 45.73
C LYS A 363 -12.67 16.01 45.97
N ILE A 364 -11.97 16.29 47.06
CA ILE A 364 -11.61 17.64 47.49
C ILE A 364 -10.17 17.93 47.10
N PHE A 365 -9.98 19.02 46.38
CA PHE A 365 -8.68 19.56 45.99
C PHE A 365 -8.46 20.87 46.73
N ALA A 366 -7.64 20.85 47.79
CA ALA A 366 -7.36 22.02 48.61
C ALA A 366 -6.55 23.08 47.83
N PRO A 367 -6.77 24.39 48.05
CA PRO A 367 -5.97 25.40 47.37
C PRO A 367 -4.48 25.22 47.73
N PRO A 368 -3.55 25.45 46.80
CA PRO A 368 -2.13 25.40 47.12
C PRO A 368 -1.81 26.45 48.19
N GLU A 369 -1.26 26.01 49.32
CA GLU A 369 -0.63 26.94 50.28
C GLU A 369 0.66 27.46 49.66
N LEU A 370 0.60 28.58 48.94
CA LEU A 370 1.81 29.36 48.68
C LEU A 370 2.28 29.90 50.03
N THR A 371 3.42 29.44 50.52
CA THR A 371 4.09 30.03 51.67
C THR A 371 4.34 31.52 51.40
N ASN A 372 3.55 32.37 52.03
CA ASN A 372 3.50 33.83 51.86
C ASN A 372 4.73 34.56 52.45
N ASP A 373 5.96 34.07 52.21
CA ASP A 373 7.19 34.76 52.66
C ASP A 373 7.62 35.91 51.73
N LEU A 374 6.96 36.09 50.59
CA LEU A 374 7.16 37.25 49.71
C LEU A 374 6.19 38.41 50.01
N ALA A 375 4.99 38.14 50.51
CA ALA A 375 4.02 39.18 50.87
C ALA A 375 4.36 39.89 52.20
N LYS A 376 5.00 39.17 53.14
CA LYS A 376 5.51 39.76 54.40
C LYS A 376 6.72 40.67 54.23
N ARG A 377 7.34 40.71 53.04
CA ARG A 377 8.58 41.47 52.79
C ARG A 377 8.37 42.89 52.26
N TYR A 378 7.12 43.33 52.04
CA TYR A 378 6.81 44.68 51.54
C TYR A 378 5.60 45.37 52.23
N GLY A 379 5.13 44.84 53.36
CA GLY A 379 4.04 45.44 54.14
C GLY A 379 4.51 45.72 55.56
N ASP A 380 4.45 47.00 55.95
CA ASP A 380 4.92 47.51 57.24
C ASP A 380 4.15 46.92 58.46
N LYS A 381 4.97 46.66 59.49
CA LYS A 381 4.75 46.51 60.94
C LYS A 381 3.98 45.31 61.56
N PRO A 382 4.44 44.84 62.75
CA PRO A 382 3.98 43.62 63.40
C PRO A 382 2.92 43.87 64.48
N SER A 383 2.05 42.88 64.71
CA SER A 383 1.38 42.69 66.00
C SER A 383 1.23 41.19 66.29
N SER A 384 1.12 40.88 67.58
CA SER A 384 1.64 39.72 68.30
C SER A 384 0.84 38.41 68.17
N ASP A 385 1.51 37.34 68.63
CA ASP A 385 1.00 36.09 69.22
C ASP A 385 0.33 35.04 68.32
N THR A 386 1.04 33.94 68.04
CA THR A 386 0.99 32.69 68.85
C THR A 386 1.83 31.62 68.15
N THR A 387 2.76 31.06 68.89
CA THR A 387 3.73 30.03 68.49
C THR A 387 3.07 28.70 68.13
N THR A 388 3.09 28.34 66.85
CA THR A 388 3.24 26.94 66.41
C THR A 388 4.39 26.89 65.42
N ALA A 389 5.48 26.22 65.80
CA ALA A 389 6.70 26.12 65.02
C ALA A 389 6.43 25.34 63.71
N LYS A 390 6.28 26.06 62.59
CA LYS A 390 6.40 25.47 61.26
C LYS A 390 7.90 25.35 60.90
N PRO A 391 8.34 24.23 60.32
CA PRO A 391 9.76 24.03 59.98
C PRO A 391 10.25 25.10 58.99
N PRO A 392 11.53 25.50 59.04
CA PRO A 392 12.07 26.52 58.17
C PRO A 392 12.02 26.06 56.70
N VAL A 393 11.28 26.79 55.88
CA VAL A 393 11.23 26.56 54.42
C VAL A 393 12.58 26.97 53.84
N LYS A 394 13.35 26.00 53.37
CA LYS A 394 14.62 26.23 52.68
C LYS A 394 14.36 27.06 51.41
N PRO A 395 15.16 28.09 51.10
CA PRO A 395 15.01 28.83 49.84
C PRO A 395 15.15 27.84 48.67
N PRO A 396 14.38 28.03 47.57
CA PRO A 396 14.52 27.17 46.41
C PRO A 396 15.97 27.24 45.94
N ASN A 397 16.65 26.09 45.99
CA ASN A 397 18.06 26.01 45.67
C ASN A 397 18.23 26.39 44.20
N ARG A 398 18.71 27.61 43.92
CA ARG A 398 18.87 28.12 42.55
C ARG A 398 19.73 27.18 41.71
N LEU A 399 20.67 26.49 42.33
CA LEU A 399 21.47 25.43 41.71
C LEU A 399 20.59 24.28 41.18
N MET A 400 19.58 23.85 41.94
CA MET A 400 18.66 22.78 41.57
C MET A 400 17.74 23.18 40.41
N VAL A 401 17.35 24.46 40.34
CA VAL A 401 16.61 25.01 39.18
C VAL A 401 17.49 25.06 37.94
N VAL A 402 18.75 25.50 38.07
CA VAL A 402 19.72 25.52 36.98
C VAL A 402 20.03 24.10 36.49
N VAL A 403 20.25 23.15 37.40
CA VAL A 403 20.44 21.73 37.05
C VAL A 403 19.22 21.15 36.36
N GLY A 404 18.01 21.47 36.85
CA GLY A 404 16.76 21.06 36.19
C GLY A 404 16.62 21.63 34.78
N LEU A 405 16.93 22.91 34.59
CA LEU A 405 16.94 23.53 33.25
C LEU A 405 18.00 22.90 32.35
N ALA A 406 19.22 22.69 32.86
CA ALA A 406 20.30 22.04 32.11
C ALA A 406 19.92 20.60 31.69
N TYR A 407 19.24 19.86 32.56
CA TYR A 407 18.69 18.54 32.23
C TYR A 407 17.66 18.62 31.11
N VAL A 408 16.70 19.54 31.19
CA VAL A 408 15.69 19.74 30.13
C VAL A 408 16.35 20.13 28.80
N PHE A 409 17.31 21.05 28.80
CA PHE A 409 18.05 21.40 27.59
C PHE A 409 18.85 20.23 27.04
N SER A 410 19.55 19.47 27.90
CA SER A 410 20.36 18.33 27.47
C SER A 410 19.50 17.20 26.90
N THR A 411 18.34 16.93 27.48
CA THR A 411 17.40 15.93 26.98
C THR A 411 16.76 16.34 25.66
N ILE A 412 16.36 17.61 25.50
CA ILE A 412 15.86 18.13 24.22
C ILE A 412 16.97 18.09 23.16
N PHE A 413 18.15 18.58 23.48
CA PHE A 413 19.31 18.58 22.59
C PHE A 413 19.66 17.15 22.17
N GLY A 414 19.81 16.23 23.12
CA GLY A 414 20.08 14.83 22.85
C GLY A 414 19.01 14.17 21.98
N SER A 415 17.73 14.51 22.19
CA SER A 415 16.63 14.00 21.36
C SER A 415 16.70 14.53 19.93
N ILE A 416 16.96 15.83 19.74
CA ILE A 416 17.10 16.45 18.41
C ILE A 416 18.33 15.86 17.70
N THR A 417 19.48 15.79 18.39
CA THR A 417 20.72 15.22 17.85
C THR A 417 20.56 13.75 17.48
N TYR A 418 19.86 12.96 18.29
CA TYR A 418 19.54 11.57 17.96
C TYR A 418 18.72 11.50 16.66
N LEU A 419 17.61 12.27 16.58
CA LEU A 419 16.76 12.27 15.40
C LEU A 419 17.52 12.70 14.14
N THR A 420 18.33 13.77 14.20
CA THR A 420 19.11 14.22 13.04
C THR A 420 20.22 13.24 12.64
N LEU A 421 20.87 12.56 13.60
CA LEU A 421 21.87 11.53 13.28
C LEU A 421 21.24 10.28 12.69
N THR A 422 20.04 9.89 13.15
CA THR A 422 19.35 8.69 12.67
C THR A 422 18.53 8.92 11.41
N GLU A 423 18.24 10.16 11.03
CA GLU A 423 17.39 10.51 9.88
C GLU A 423 17.85 9.83 8.59
N THR A 424 19.15 9.82 8.31
CA THR A 424 19.71 9.23 7.08
C THR A 424 19.60 7.71 7.03
N ASN A 425 19.71 7.04 8.17
CA ASN A 425 19.61 5.59 8.29
C ASN A 425 18.14 5.14 8.35
N MET A 426 17.29 5.87 9.07
CA MET A 426 15.86 5.57 9.21
C MET A 426 15.03 6.08 8.03
N ALA A 427 15.65 6.65 7.00
CA ALA A 427 14.97 7.15 5.81
C ALA A 427 14.27 6.05 5.00
N ASN A 428 14.68 4.79 5.15
CA ASN A 428 14.08 3.64 4.46
C ASN A 428 14.06 2.39 5.36
N ASP A 429 13.19 1.45 5.01
CA ASP A 429 13.00 0.20 5.77
C ASP A 429 14.22 -0.72 5.74
N PHE A 430 15.14 -0.54 4.79
CA PHE A 430 16.38 -1.32 4.69
C PHE A 430 17.46 -0.86 5.67
N TRP A 431 17.28 0.32 6.29
CA TRP A 431 18.31 0.96 7.10
C TRP A 431 19.62 1.20 6.34
N TRP A 432 19.51 1.37 5.02
CA TRP A 432 20.63 1.62 4.13
C TRP A 432 20.76 3.12 3.92
N ALA A 433 21.79 3.74 4.51
CA ALA A 433 22.05 5.17 4.41
C ALA A 433 22.00 5.66 2.96
N ASN A 434 21.22 6.73 2.71
CA ASN A 434 21.06 7.37 1.40
C ASN A 434 20.45 6.51 0.28
N PHE A 435 19.94 5.31 0.60
CA PHE A 435 19.30 4.46 -0.40
C PHE A 435 18.07 5.16 -1.01
N ASN A 436 18.07 5.26 -2.33
CA ASN A 436 17.02 5.85 -3.13
C ASN A 436 16.63 4.88 -4.24
N ALA A 437 15.32 4.65 -4.40
CA ALA A 437 14.79 3.76 -5.43
C ALA A 437 15.17 4.19 -6.85
N SER A 438 15.35 5.49 -7.10
CA SER A 438 15.71 6.00 -8.43
C SER A 438 17.20 5.86 -8.77
N ARG A 439 18.06 5.59 -7.78
CA ARG A 439 19.53 5.57 -7.95
C ARG A 439 20.13 4.23 -7.54
N GLU A 440 20.23 3.98 -6.24
CA GLU A 440 20.89 2.80 -5.68
C GLU A 440 20.14 1.53 -6.10
N HIS A 441 18.81 1.52 -6.02
CA HIS A 441 18.03 0.39 -6.51
C HIS A 441 18.16 0.21 -8.04
N ALA A 442 18.12 1.29 -8.81
CA ALA A 442 18.28 1.24 -10.26
C ALA A 442 19.67 0.70 -10.68
N TYR A 443 20.73 1.11 -9.98
CA TYR A 443 22.07 0.59 -10.16
C TYR A 443 22.14 -0.91 -9.86
N VAL A 444 21.66 -1.34 -8.69
CA VAL A 444 21.64 -2.76 -8.29
C VAL A 444 20.84 -3.60 -9.30
N ALA A 445 19.68 -3.11 -9.75
CA ALA A 445 18.87 -3.81 -10.74
C ALA A 445 19.57 -3.92 -12.10
N ARG A 446 20.26 -2.87 -12.56
CA ARG A 446 21.07 -2.92 -13.79
C ARG A 446 22.24 -3.86 -13.66
N LEU A 447 22.93 -3.84 -12.52
CA LEU A 447 24.03 -4.74 -12.21
C LEU A 447 23.58 -6.20 -12.30
N TYR A 448 22.52 -6.57 -11.57
CA TYR A 448 21.98 -7.94 -11.64
C TYR A 448 21.53 -8.31 -13.05
N ASN A 449 20.80 -7.42 -13.76
CA ASN A 449 20.35 -7.73 -15.13
C ASN A 449 21.50 -7.98 -16.11
N LEU A 450 22.65 -7.33 -15.90
CA LEU A 450 23.85 -7.55 -16.70
C LEU A 450 24.58 -8.83 -16.26
N GLN A 451 24.87 -8.97 -14.96
CA GLN A 451 25.68 -10.07 -14.44
C GLN A 451 24.96 -11.42 -14.52
N LEU A 452 23.64 -11.47 -14.40
CA LEU A 452 22.90 -12.71 -14.58
C LEU A 452 22.98 -13.26 -16.02
N VAL A 453 23.27 -12.40 -17.01
CA VAL A 453 23.54 -12.85 -18.39
C VAL A 453 24.99 -13.27 -18.58
N LEU A 454 25.93 -12.49 -18.03
CA LEU A 454 27.38 -12.70 -18.23
C LEU A 454 27.97 -13.80 -17.35
N GLN A 455 27.55 -13.85 -16.08
CA GLN A 455 28.04 -14.72 -15.02
C GLN A 455 26.87 -15.22 -14.13
N PRO A 456 25.99 -16.10 -14.66
CA PRO A 456 24.81 -16.59 -13.94
C PRO A 456 25.15 -17.34 -12.63
N HIS A 457 26.35 -17.92 -12.54
CA HIS A 457 26.86 -18.58 -11.33
C HIS A 457 28.05 -17.81 -10.72
N GLY A 458 28.04 -16.49 -10.86
CA GLY A 458 28.98 -15.61 -10.17
C GLY A 458 28.87 -15.78 -8.65
N GLY A 459 30.01 -15.67 -7.96
CA GLY A 459 30.06 -15.70 -6.50
C GLY A 459 29.65 -14.38 -5.87
N GLU A 460 30.10 -14.14 -4.65
CA GLU A 460 29.87 -12.88 -3.95
C GLU A 460 30.51 -11.71 -4.70
N VAL A 461 29.75 -10.63 -4.84
CA VAL A 461 30.17 -9.41 -5.53
C VAL A 461 30.09 -8.25 -4.54
N ALA A 462 31.18 -7.50 -4.42
CA ALA A 462 31.21 -6.25 -3.68
C ALA A 462 30.64 -5.12 -4.55
N LEU A 463 29.61 -4.43 -4.05
CA LEU A 463 28.92 -3.37 -4.80
C LEU A 463 29.79 -2.12 -5.04
N ASP A 464 30.88 -1.96 -4.31
CA ASP A 464 31.85 -0.88 -4.41
C ASP A 464 33.06 -1.21 -5.30
N ASP A 465 33.08 -2.40 -5.91
CA ASP A 465 34.14 -2.79 -6.82
C ASP A 465 34.05 -2.02 -8.15
N ALA A 466 35.15 -1.39 -8.53
CA ALA A 466 35.28 -0.59 -9.74
C ALA A 466 34.97 -1.37 -11.03
N GLN A 467 35.07 -2.71 -11.02
CA GLN A 467 34.74 -3.53 -12.18
C GLN A 467 33.24 -3.50 -12.56
N PHE A 468 32.36 -3.13 -11.62
CA PHE A 468 30.90 -3.09 -11.81
C PHE A 468 30.34 -1.69 -12.01
N VAL A 469 31.20 -0.70 -12.26
CA VAL A 469 30.78 0.66 -12.61
C VAL A 469 30.13 0.65 -13.99
N ASP A 470 28.95 1.23 -14.11
CA ASP A 470 28.26 1.38 -15.38
C ASP A 470 28.20 2.85 -15.84
N GLY A 471 28.03 3.07 -17.15
CA GLY A 471 28.08 4.41 -17.75
C GLY A 471 26.83 5.27 -17.55
N ALA A 472 25.97 4.94 -16.58
CA ALA A 472 24.73 5.67 -16.35
C ALA A 472 24.94 6.85 -15.40
N ASN A 473 24.14 7.91 -15.58
CA ASN A 473 24.17 9.06 -14.70
C ASN A 473 23.11 8.91 -13.60
N TYR A 474 23.56 8.64 -12.37
CA TYR A 474 22.70 8.52 -11.17
C TYR A 474 22.59 9.83 -10.36
N SER A 475 22.87 11.00 -10.96
CA SER A 475 22.76 12.28 -10.25
C SER A 475 21.34 12.55 -9.73
N ILE A 476 21.25 13.13 -8.53
CA ILE A 476 19.99 13.58 -7.88
C ILE A 476 19.25 14.64 -8.72
N SER A 477 19.96 15.38 -9.57
CA SER A 477 19.42 16.52 -10.31
C SER A 477 18.63 16.16 -11.57
N LEU A 478 18.50 14.87 -11.90
CA LEU A 478 17.84 14.45 -13.13
C LEU A 478 16.32 14.34 -12.93
N PRO A 479 15.50 14.99 -13.78
CA PRO A 479 14.05 14.88 -13.70
C PRO A 479 13.51 13.49 -14.09
N LYS A 480 14.34 12.60 -14.63
CA LYS A 480 13.96 11.24 -15.05
C LYS A 480 14.91 10.22 -14.41
N ALA A 481 14.34 9.22 -13.74
CA ALA A 481 15.09 8.11 -13.16
C ALA A 481 15.82 7.31 -14.26
N VAL A 482 16.92 6.65 -13.86
CA VAL A 482 17.69 5.78 -14.77
C VAL A 482 16.83 4.60 -15.20
N SER A 483 16.77 4.33 -16.51
CA SER A 483 16.02 3.19 -17.02
C SER A 483 16.75 1.87 -16.71
N VAL A 484 15.98 0.88 -16.28
CA VAL A 484 16.42 -0.50 -16.08
C VAL A 484 15.91 -1.33 -17.25
N ALA A 485 16.82 -1.82 -18.09
CA ALA A 485 16.48 -2.69 -19.21
C ALA A 485 16.59 -4.16 -18.81
N VAL A 486 15.65 -4.98 -19.28
CA VAL A 486 15.72 -6.45 -19.16
C VAL A 486 16.25 -7.01 -20.47
N PRO A 487 17.31 -7.84 -20.46
CA PRO A 487 17.81 -8.47 -21.68
C PRO A 487 16.73 -9.38 -22.29
N PRO A 488 16.35 -9.19 -23.57
CA PRO A 488 15.19 -9.88 -24.16
C PRO A 488 15.37 -11.41 -24.28
N LEU A 489 16.61 -11.90 -24.32
CA LEU A 489 16.92 -13.33 -24.42
C LEU A 489 17.19 -13.99 -23.06
N TYR A 490 17.11 -13.26 -21.96
CA TYR A 490 17.45 -13.79 -20.63
C TYR A 490 16.61 -15.00 -20.24
N VAL A 491 15.29 -14.93 -20.45
CA VAL A 491 14.38 -16.04 -20.11
C VAL A 491 14.71 -17.29 -20.92
N SER A 492 15.05 -17.12 -22.20
CA SER A 492 15.48 -18.22 -23.05
C SER A 492 16.81 -18.81 -22.59
N GLN A 493 17.78 -17.97 -22.20
CA GLN A 493 19.06 -18.42 -21.64
C GLN A 493 18.83 -19.29 -20.40
N VAL A 494 18.10 -18.81 -19.39
CA VAL A 494 17.78 -19.55 -18.16
C VAL A 494 17.12 -20.90 -18.45
N LEU A 495 16.19 -20.94 -19.42
CA LEU A 495 15.55 -22.20 -19.82
C LEU A 495 16.54 -23.19 -20.46
N THR A 496 17.52 -22.69 -21.21
CA THR A 496 18.49 -23.53 -21.92
C THR A 496 19.72 -23.91 -21.10
N THR A 497 20.01 -23.20 -20.02
CA THR A 497 21.14 -23.49 -19.12
C THR A 497 20.64 -24.13 -17.83
N ASP A 498 19.97 -23.36 -16.99
CA ASP A 498 19.74 -23.69 -15.58
C ASP A 498 18.56 -24.67 -15.43
N ALA A 499 17.51 -24.50 -16.24
CA ALA A 499 16.36 -25.38 -16.21
C ALA A 499 16.64 -26.78 -16.79
N THR A 500 17.84 -27.01 -17.36
CA THR A 500 18.25 -28.34 -17.83
C THR A 500 18.82 -29.23 -16.73
N GLU A 501 19.15 -28.65 -15.56
CA GLU A 501 19.59 -29.40 -14.40
C GLU A 501 18.44 -30.25 -13.84
N ILE A 502 18.72 -31.53 -13.53
CA ILE A 502 17.71 -32.49 -13.05
C ILE A 502 17.00 -31.97 -11.79
N GLY A 503 17.75 -31.42 -10.83
CA GLY A 503 17.18 -30.91 -9.59
C GLY A 503 16.18 -29.77 -9.82
N MET A 504 16.46 -28.89 -10.78
CA MET A 504 15.56 -27.81 -11.17
C MET A 504 14.36 -28.34 -11.95
N ALA A 505 14.55 -29.29 -12.85
CA ALA A 505 13.46 -29.95 -13.58
C ALA A 505 12.49 -30.68 -12.65
N VAL A 506 12.98 -31.46 -11.68
CA VAL A 506 12.16 -32.16 -10.68
C VAL A 506 11.33 -31.17 -9.87
N ARG A 507 11.94 -30.08 -9.36
CA ARG A 507 11.19 -29.03 -8.64
C ARG A 507 10.17 -28.34 -9.53
N GLY A 508 10.50 -28.10 -10.80
CA GLY A 508 9.61 -27.51 -11.78
C GLY A 508 8.39 -28.38 -12.07
N LEU A 509 8.60 -29.68 -12.34
CA LEU A 509 7.54 -30.66 -12.60
C LEU A 509 6.60 -30.84 -11.39
N ARG A 510 7.13 -30.79 -10.16
CA ARG A 510 6.32 -30.87 -8.93
C ARG A 510 5.50 -29.63 -8.61
N ARG A 511 5.88 -28.48 -9.14
CA ARG A 511 5.20 -27.19 -8.89
C ARG A 511 4.33 -26.73 -10.05
N MET A 512 4.52 -27.30 -11.23
CA MET A 512 3.73 -26.90 -12.40
C MET A 512 2.29 -27.41 -12.30
N ASP A 513 1.38 -26.75 -13.01
CA ASP A 513 0.05 -27.26 -13.27
C ASP A 513 0.15 -28.56 -14.09
N ALA A 514 -0.28 -29.68 -13.50
CA ALA A 514 -0.19 -31.00 -14.12
C ALA A 514 -0.99 -31.10 -15.43
N CYS A 515 -2.06 -30.31 -15.60
CA CYS A 515 -2.83 -30.29 -16.84
C CYS A 515 -2.02 -29.73 -18.02
N LEU A 516 -0.97 -28.95 -17.74
CA LEU A 516 -0.03 -28.44 -18.74
C LEU A 516 1.13 -29.40 -19.06
N ALA A 517 1.25 -30.53 -18.34
CA ALA A 517 2.36 -31.46 -18.53
C ALA A 517 2.45 -32.05 -19.96
N PRO A 518 1.34 -32.42 -20.64
CA PRO A 518 1.40 -32.86 -22.03
C PRO A 518 1.86 -31.78 -23.03
N TRP A 519 1.84 -30.51 -22.64
CA TRP A 519 2.34 -29.36 -23.42
C TRP A 519 3.83 -29.08 -23.17
N ILE A 520 4.54 -29.96 -22.47
CA ILE A 520 6.01 -29.95 -22.47
C ILE A 520 6.47 -30.32 -23.88
N SER A 521 7.36 -29.49 -24.45
CA SER A 521 7.87 -29.67 -25.80
C SER A 521 8.90 -30.80 -25.82
N ALA A 522 8.44 -32.03 -25.68
CA ALA A 522 9.26 -33.22 -25.71
C ALA A 522 8.72 -34.19 -26.75
N GLN A 523 9.65 -34.88 -27.42
CA GLN A 523 9.29 -36.05 -28.21
C GLN A 523 9.72 -37.28 -27.41
N TYR A 524 8.77 -37.94 -26.77
CA TYR A 524 9.04 -39.08 -25.91
C TYR A 524 9.61 -40.25 -26.72
N CYS A 525 10.67 -40.87 -26.20
CA CYS A 525 11.32 -42.05 -26.77
C CYS A 525 10.93 -43.31 -26.00
N TRP A 526 10.77 -43.19 -24.68
CA TRP A 526 10.40 -44.29 -23.80
C TRP A 526 9.38 -43.84 -22.77
N LEU A 527 8.58 -44.80 -22.30
CA LEU A 527 7.66 -44.59 -21.21
C LEU A 527 8.37 -44.64 -19.86
N ASP A 528 9.27 -45.61 -19.67
CA ASP A 528 10.04 -45.86 -18.45
C ASP A 528 11.54 -45.58 -18.60
N PHE A 529 12.21 -45.22 -17.51
CA PHE A 529 13.67 -45.07 -17.45
C PHE A 529 14.40 -46.38 -17.76
N GLY A 530 13.76 -47.52 -17.47
CA GLY A 530 14.25 -48.86 -17.81
C GLY A 530 14.21 -49.18 -19.32
N LYS A 531 13.62 -48.31 -20.15
CA LYS A 531 13.48 -48.48 -21.61
C LYS A 531 12.74 -49.76 -22.00
N THR A 532 11.87 -50.26 -21.12
CA THR A 532 11.04 -51.45 -21.36
C THR A 532 9.99 -51.18 -22.44
N TRP A 533 9.42 -49.98 -22.44
CA TRP A 533 8.33 -49.60 -23.35
C TRP A 533 8.77 -48.45 -24.26
N GLU A 534 8.85 -48.75 -25.56
CA GLU A 534 9.23 -47.79 -26.60
C GLU A 534 8.03 -46.93 -27.03
N MET A 535 8.24 -45.62 -27.23
CA MET A 535 7.19 -44.66 -27.58
C MET A 535 7.45 -43.90 -28.88
N ALA A 536 8.60 -44.11 -29.55
CA ALA A 536 8.86 -43.38 -30.77
C ALA A 536 7.91 -43.78 -31.90
N ASN A 537 7.36 -42.77 -32.59
CA ASN A 537 6.44 -42.91 -33.72
C ASN A 537 6.96 -43.73 -34.92
N SER A 538 8.26 -44.04 -35.00
CA SER A 538 8.84 -44.88 -36.06
C SER A 538 10.07 -45.62 -35.58
N ALA A 539 10.38 -46.76 -36.22
CA ALA A 539 11.56 -47.56 -35.92
C ALA A 539 12.87 -46.78 -36.15
N GLN A 540 12.90 -45.90 -37.17
CA GLN A 540 14.04 -45.04 -37.44
C GLN A 540 14.26 -44.01 -36.33
N ARG A 541 13.18 -43.39 -35.82
CA ARG A 541 13.26 -42.48 -34.67
C ARG A 541 13.71 -43.22 -33.42
N GLN A 542 13.21 -44.43 -33.17
CA GLN A 542 13.61 -45.24 -32.02
C GLN A 542 15.11 -45.54 -32.04
N ARG A 543 15.67 -45.90 -33.20
CA ARG A 543 17.13 -46.08 -33.37
C ARG A 543 17.90 -44.80 -33.02
N ARG A 544 17.41 -43.64 -33.47
CA ARG A 544 18.00 -42.34 -33.11
C ARG A 544 17.91 -42.03 -31.62
N CYS A 545 16.79 -42.38 -30.96
CA CYS A 545 16.64 -42.29 -29.51
C CYS A 545 17.72 -43.09 -28.79
N ASN A 546 17.87 -44.37 -29.13
CA ASN A 546 18.87 -45.26 -28.53
C ASN A 546 20.31 -44.75 -28.69
N GLN A 547 20.61 -44.06 -29.80
CA GLN A 547 21.95 -43.53 -30.09
C GLN A 547 22.25 -42.20 -29.38
N ASN A 548 21.29 -41.27 -29.33
CA ASN A 548 21.58 -39.86 -29.03
C ASN A 548 20.85 -39.29 -27.80
N TYR A 549 19.78 -39.92 -27.30
CA TYR A 549 18.89 -39.28 -26.32
C TYR A 549 18.75 -40.04 -25.00
N THR A 550 19.55 -41.07 -24.77
CA THR A 550 19.46 -41.90 -23.56
C THR A 550 19.76 -41.15 -22.27
N THR A 551 20.58 -40.09 -22.32
CA THR A 551 20.97 -39.29 -21.16
C THR A 551 20.01 -38.13 -20.85
N ASN A 552 19.04 -37.84 -21.72
CA ASN A 552 18.10 -36.74 -21.55
C ASN A 552 16.79 -37.21 -20.91
N GLY A 553 16.51 -36.78 -19.68
CA GLY A 553 15.31 -37.12 -18.92
C GLY A 553 14.02 -36.69 -19.59
N ALA A 554 14.05 -35.62 -20.41
CA ALA A 554 12.86 -35.09 -21.08
C ALA A 554 12.27 -36.04 -22.12
N VAL A 555 13.02 -37.03 -22.62
CA VAL A 555 12.49 -38.02 -23.57
C VAL A 555 11.86 -39.26 -22.89
N TYR A 556 11.86 -39.31 -21.55
CA TYR A 556 11.22 -40.36 -20.77
C TYR A 556 9.93 -39.83 -20.14
N LEU A 557 8.80 -40.45 -20.43
CA LEU A 557 7.52 -39.98 -19.85
C LEU A 557 7.45 -40.24 -18.34
N GLU A 558 8.20 -41.22 -17.82
CA GLU A 558 8.38 -41.48 -16.38
C GLU A 558 8.84 -40.24 -15.62
N SER A 559 9.73 -39.43 -16.21
CA SER A 559 10.22 -38.19 -15.57
C SER A 559 9.06 -37.26 -15.15
N VAL A 560 8.05 -37.15 -16.02
CA VAL A 560 6.85 -36.35 -15.80
C VAL A 560 5.89 -37.07 -14.87
N LEU A 561 5.54 -38.33 -15.16
CA LEU A 561 4.53 -39.09 -14.40
C LEU A 561 4.88 -39.29 -12.92
N ARG A 562 6.18 -39.30 -12.58
CA ARG A 562 6.64 -39.39 -11.19
C ARG A 562 6.54 -38.09 -10.41
N ASN A 563 6.52 -36.96 -11.10
CA ASN A 563 6.77 -35.66 -10.48
C ASN A 563 5.59 -34.70 -10.58
N VAL A 564 4.70 -34.84 -11.56
CA VAL A 564 3.47 -34.06 -11.61
C VAL A 564 2.42 -34.63 -10.68
N ASP A 565 1.51 -33.79 -10.19
CA ASP A 565 0.35 -34.23 -9.42
C ASP A 565 -0.52 -35.18 -10.26
N ALA A 566 -0.60 -36.44 -9.81
CA ALA A 566 -1.27 -37.50 -10.56
C ALA A 566 -2.79 -37.29 -10.62
N ASP A 567 -3.40 -36.80 -9.54
CA ASP A 567 -4.85 -36.59 -9.45
C ASP A 567 -5.27 -35.41 -10.33
N GLN A 568 -4.49 -34.32 -10.29
CA GLN A 568 -4.70 -33.17 -11.18
C GLN A 568 -4.50 -33.57 -12.65
N LEU A 569 -3.46 -34.35 -12.96
CA LEU A 569 -3.25 -34.85 -14.33
C LEU A 569 -4.43 -35.70 -14.82
N ASP A 570 -4.95 -36.60 -13.97
CA ASP A 570 -6.09 -37.46 -14.31
C ASP A 570 -7.38 -36.65 -14.52
N SER A 571 -7.59 -35.56 -13.79
CA SER A 571 -8.75 -34.70 -13.97
C SER A 571 -8.87 -34.12 -15.39
N CYS A 572 -7.73 -33.87 -16.04
CA CYS A 572 -7.65 -33.27 -17.38
C CYS A 572 -7.42 -34.31 -18.49
N TRP A 573 -6.59 -35.33 -18.23
CA TRP A 573 -6.08 -36.25 -19.25
C TRP A 573 -6.29 -37.74 -18.91
N GLY A 574 -7.00 -38.06 -17.82
CA GLY A 574 -7.11 -39.43 -17.30
C GLY A 574 -7.61 -40.44 -18.34
N THR A 575 -8.67 -40.12 -19.08
CA THR A 575 -9.19 -41.00 -20.15
C THR A 575 -8.16 -41.21 -21.26
N SER A 576 -7.47 -40.16 -21.70
CA SER A 576 -6.44 -40.25 -22.74
C SER A 576 -5.26 -41.10 -22.27
N LEU A 577 -4.79 -40.90 -21.04
CA LEU A 577 -3.69 -41.67 -20.44
C LEU A 577 -4.08 -43.14 -20.23
N ASP A 578 -5.34 -43.40 -19.88
CA ASP A 578 -5.85 -44.75 -19.69
C ASP A 578 -5.85 -45.55 -20.99
N ILE A 579 -6.30 -44.94 -22.10
CA ILE A 579 -6.29 -45.56 -23.43
C ILE A 579 -4.85 -45.70 -23.94
N ALA A 580 -4.06 -44.62 -23.88
CA ALA A 580 -2.72 -44.59 -24.47
C ALA A 580 -1.73 -45.53 -23.76
N PHE A 581 -1.80 -45.61 -22.42
CA PHE A 581 -0.77 -46.26 -21.59
C PHE A 581 -1.33 -47.26 -20.57
N ALA A 582 -2.31 -46.88 -19.75
CA ALA A 582 -2.67 -47.74 -18.61
C ALA A 582 -3.31 -49.07 -19.05
N THR A 583 -4.19 -49.04 -20.05
CA THR A 583 -4.84 -50.23 -20.63
C THR A 583 -3.83 -51.24 -21.18
N PRO A 584 -2.88 -50.87 -22.06
CA PRO A 584 -1.86 -51.81 -22.53
C PRO A 584 -0.91 -52.27 -21.42
N LEU A 585 -0.59 -51.43 -20.43
CA LEU A 585 0.24 -51.82 -19.29
C LEU A 585 -0.43 -52.84 -18.37
N ARG A 586 -1.76 -52.77 -18.19
CA ARG A 586 -2.54 -53.73 -17.39
C ARG A 586 -2.49 -55.17 -17.91
N ALA A 587 -2.07 -55.37 -19.16
CA ALA A 587 -1.88 -56.70 -19.73
C ALA A 587 -0.73 -57.49 -19.08
N THR A 588 0.18 -56.83 -18.36
CA THR A 588 1.30 -57.46 -17.66
C THR A 588 1.36 -57.05 -16.19
N ASP A 589 1.77 -57.95 -15.30
CA ASP A 589 1.88 -57.63 -13.87
C ASP A 589 2.97 -56.58 -13.60
N LYS A 590 4.09 -56.67 -14.35
CA LYS A 590 5.16 -55.66 -14.31
C LYS A 590 4.64 -54.27 -14.69
N GLY A 591 3.86 -54.16 -15.77
CA GLY A 591 3.28 -52.88 -16.21
C GLY A 591 2.28 -52.31 -15.20
N ARG A 592 1.43 -53.17 -14.63
CA ARG A 592 0.46 -52.79 -13.58
C ARG A 592 1.15 -52.23 -12.34
N GLN A 593 2.19 -52.92 -11.85
CA GLN A 593 2.97 -52.49 -10.69
C GLN A 593 3.73 -51.19 -10.96
N TRP A 594 4.36 -51.07 -12.14
CA TRP A 594 5.07 -49.86 -12.53
C TRP A 594 4.12 -48.66 -12.60
N TRP A 595 2.96 -48.78 -13.23
CA TRP A 595 2.00 -47.68 -13.35
C TRP A 595 1.59 -47.10 -11.99
N VAL A 596 1.31 -47.96 -11.01
CA VAL A 596 0.94 -47.53 -9.64
C VAL A 596 2.14 -46.90 -8.94
N THR A 597 3.29 -47.58 -8.93
CA THR A 597 4.49 -47.15 -8.19
C THR A 597 5.05 -45.81 -8.69
N THR A 598 5.04 -45.62 -10.02
CA THR A 598 5.54 -44.41 -10.68
C THR A 598 4.70 -43.20 -10.31
N ARG A 599 3.37 -43.32 -10.36
CA ARG A 599 2.46 -42.20 -10.10
C ARG A 599 2.26 -41.88 -8.61
N SER A 600 2.60 -42.82 -7.73
CA SER A 600 2.57 -42.63 -6.27
C SER A 600 3.94 -42.29 -5.68
N ALA A 601 4.92 -41.91 -6.50
CA ALA A 601 6.26 -41.62 -6.04
C ALA A 601 6.31 -40.28 -5.30
N ASP A 602 6.37 -40.34 -3.97
CA ASP A 602 6.58 -39.16 -3.12
C ASP A 602 7.88 -39.31 -2.31
N ILE A 603 9.00 -38.96 -2.95
CA ILE A 603 10.32 -38.99 -2.34
C ILE A 603 10.98 -37.60 -2.39
N PRO A 604 11.91 -37.28 -1.46
CA PRO A 604 12.64 -36.02 -1.49
C PRO A 604 13.31 -35.74 -2.83
N VAL A 605 13.43 -34.45 -3.20
CA VAL A 605 14.02 -34.04 -4.50
C VAL A 605 15.42 -34.62 -4.71
N ALA A 606 16.25 -34.68 -3.65
CA ALA A 606 17.60 -35.24 -3.74
C ALA A 606 17.59 -36.73 -4.11
N ASP A 607 16.65 -37.50 -3.55
CA ASP A 607 16.53 -38.94 -3.82
C ASP A 607 15.95 -39.20 -5.22
N GLU A 608 15.02 -38.36 -5.69
CA GLU A 608 14.50 -38.42 -7.06
C GLU A 608 15.60 -38.10 -8.09
N VAL A 609 16.45 -37.10 -7.81
CA VAL A 609 17.63 -36.80 -8.64
C VAL A 609 18.57 -38.00 -8.68
N ALA A 610 18.86 -38.62 -7.53
CA ALA A 610 19.70 -39.82 -7.46
C ALA A 610 19.09 -41.01 -8.23
N TYR A 611 17.76 -41.17 -8.19
CA TYR A 611 17.05 -42.17 -8.96
C TYR A 611 17.22 -41.96 -10.48
N TRP A 612 17.03 -40.73 -10.96
CA TRP A 612 17.24 -40.40 -12.39
C TRP A 612 18.70 -40.65 -12.82
N GLN A 613 19.66 -40.23 -12.00
CA GLN A 613 21.09 -40.45 -12.24
C GLN A 613 21.44 -41.94 -12.25
N SER A 614 20.82 -42.75 -11.40
CA SER A 614 21.02 -44.21 -11.38
C SER A 614 20.54 -44.88 -12.68
N ALA A 615 19.58 -44.27 -13.38
CA ALA A 615 19.11 -44.70 -14.70
C ALA A 615 19.96 -44.14 -15.87
N GLY A 616 21.04 -43.42 -15.58
CA GLY A 616 21.92 -42.83 -16.59
C GLY A 616 21.39 -41.53 -17.21
N VAL A 617 20.41 -40.88 -16.56
CA VAL A 617 19.91 -39.56 -16.96
C VAL A 617 20.82 -38.47 -16.38
N ALA A 618 21.26 -37.55 -17.22
CA ALA A 618 22.19 -36.47 -16.86
C ALA A 618 21.59 -35.07 -16.99
N THR A 619 20.68 -34.86 -17.94
CA THR A 619 20.08 -33.54 -18.22
C THR A 619 18.58 -33.67 -18.48
N TYR A 620 17.85 -32.55 -18.42
CA TYR A 620 16.45 -32.46 -18.81
C TYR A 620 16.27 -31.34 -19.84
N THR A 621 16.50 -31.65 -21.11
CA THR A 621 16.47 -30.65 -22.19
C THR A 621 15.23 -30.83 -23.06
N VAL A 622 14.36 -29.82 -23.08
CA VAL A 622 13.15 -29.79 -23.91
C VAL A 622 13.44 -29.18 -25.28
N ASN A 623 12.61 -29.50 -26.28
CA ASN A 623 12.70 -28.94 -27.61
C ASN A 623 12.28 -27.47 -27.65
N TRP A 624 12.91 -26.70 -28.52
CA TRP A 624 12.47 -25.33 -28.81
C TRP A 624 11.02 -25.32 -29.32
N GLN A 625 10.30 -24.25 -28.99
CA GLN A 625 8.92 -24.05 -29.42
C GLN A 625 8.57 -22.54 -29.43
N ASN A 626 7.49 -22.18 -30.13
CA ASN A 626 6.90 -20.84 -30.10
C ASN A 626 5.38 -20.81 -29.86
N TYR A 627 4.78 -21.92 -29.45
CA TYR A 627 3.38 -21.98 -29.04
C TYR A 627 3.15 -21.57 -27.57
N LYS A 628 4.20 -21.33 -26.79
CA LYS A 628 4.14 -20.72 -25.46
C LYS A 628 5.26 -19.69 -25.29
N THR A 629 4.89 -18.54 -24.72
CA THR A 629 5.82 -17.55 -24.17
C THR A 629 6.20 -17.99 -22.77
N VAL A 630 7.51 -18.06 -22.51
CA VAL A 630 8.02 -18.45 -21.20
C VAL A 630 8.07 -17.21 -20.32
N GLY A 631 7.43 -17.29 -19.15
CA GLY A 631 7.49 -16.26 -18.13
C GLY A 631 8.70 -16.43 -17.20
N ILE A 632 9.08 -15.38 -16.50
CA ILE A 632 10.07 -15.42 -15.42
C ILE A 632 9.62 -14.55 -14.26
N ILE A 633 9.85 -15.04 -13.04
CA ILE A 633 9.78 -14.26 -11.82
C ILE A 633 11.17 -14.29 -11.22
N ASP A 634 11.85 -13.16 -11.25
CA ASP A 634 13.24 -13.00 -10.80
C ASP A 634 13.25 -12.00 -9.64
N THR A 635 13.78 -12.41 -8.49
CA THR A 635 13.76 -11.64 -7.24
C THR A 635 15.11 -11.73 -6.54
N PHE A 636 15.60 -10.62 -6.01
CA PHE A 636 16.76 -10.59 -5.12
C PHE A 636 16.36 -10.06 -3.74
N ASN A 637 17.04 -10.49 -2.68
CA ASN A 637 16.75 -10.03 -1.32
C ASN A 637 17.76 -8.96 -0.89
N ILE A 638 17.28 -7.88 -0.27
CA ILE A 638 18.12 -6.96 0.49
C ILE A 638 18.02 -7.35 1.95
N LYS A 639 19.15 -7.73 2.58
CA LYS A 639 19.21 -8.07 3.99
C LYS A 639 19.79 -6.90 4.78
N ASN A 640 19.04 -6.39 5.76
CA ASN A 640 19.53 -5.31 6.62
C ASN A 640 20.45 -5.83 7.75
N ALA A 641 21.06 -4.91 8.49
CA ALA A 641 21.98 -5.22 9.58
C ALA A 641 21.34 -6.01 10.75
N PHE A 642 20.02 -5.98 10.88
CA PHE A 642 19.28 -6.76 11.87
C PHE A 642 18.94 -8.18 11.39
N GLY A 643 19.26 -8.52 10.15
CA GLY A 643 18.97 -9.81 9.54
C GLY A 643 17.59 -9.92 8.91
N PHE A 644 16.82 -8.84 8.82
CA PHE A 644 15.55 -8.84 8.07
C PHE A 644 15.83 -8.81 6.57
N GLU A 645 15.15 -9.68 5.84
CA GLU A 645 15.27 -9.82 4.39
C GLU A 645 14.04 -9.24 3.69
N TYR A 646 14.30 -8.40 2.69
CA TYR A 646 13.28 -7.73 1.91
C TYR A 646 13.39 -8.17 0.44
N PRO A 647 12.41 -8.94 -0.07
CA PRO A 647 12.42 -9.40 -1.45
C PRO A 647 12.10 -8.27 -2.41
N MET A 648 12.95 -8.10 -3.41
CA MET A 648 12.85 -7.09 -4.46
C MET A 648 12.69 -7.79 -5.81
N THR A 649 11.61 -7.49 -6.53
CA THR A 649 11.37 -8.05 -7.86
C THR A 649 12.25 -7.36 -8.89
N LEU A 650 13.13 -8.14 -9.52
CA LEU A 650 14.02 -7.69 -10.59
C LEU A 650 13.35 -7.77 -11.95
N LYS A 651 12.70 -8.91 -12.24
CA LYS A 651 12.00 -9.17 -13.51
C LYS A 651 10.70 -9.90 -13.24
N TYR A 652 9.66 -9.53 -13.95
CA TYR A 652 8.39 -10.23 -13.93
C TYR A 652 7.82 -10.27 -15.35
N THR A 653 7.74 -11.46 -15.93
CA THR A 653 7.05 -11.70 -17.20
C THR A 653 6.11 -12.88 -17.03
N ASN A 654 4.87 -12.72 -17.53
CA ASN A 654 3.89 -13.79 -17.46
C ASN A 654 4.12 -14.81 -18.59
N GLY A 655 3.89 -16.09 -18.30
CA GLY A 655 3.89 -17.14 -19.31
C GLY A 655 2.50 -17.30 -19.93
N SER A 656 2.41 -17.55 -21.23
CA SER A 656 1.13 -17.75 -21.90
C SER A 656 1.24 -18.68 -23.10
N LEU A 657 0.14 -19.36 -23.46
CA LEU A 657 0.03 -20.14 -24.70
C LEU A 657 -0.41 -19.21 -25.85
N GLN A 658 0.21 -19.39 -27.01
CA GLN A 658 -0.04 -18.65 -28.25
C GLN A 658 -0.32 -19.61 -29.41
N LEU A 659 -1.33 -20.46 -29.25
CA LEU A 659 -1.65 -21.54 -30.19
C LEU A 659 -2.07 -21.05 -31.60
N THR A 660 -2.54 -19.81 -31.73
CA THR A 660 -2.98 -19.23 -33.01
C THR A 660 -1.83 -18.72 -33.88
N ALA A 661 -0.74 -18.27 -33.26
CA ALA A 661 0.43 -17.68 -33.94
C ALA A 661 1.61 -18.66 -34.08
N GLN A 662 1.51 -19.85 -33.49
CA GLN A 662 2.60 -20.79 -33.44
C GLN A 662 2.94 -21.38 -34.82
N THR A 663 4.23 -21.65 -35.04
CA THR A 663 4.73 -22.35 -36.23
C THR A 663 5.48 -23.64 -35.90
N SER A 664 5.88 -23.83 -34.63
CA SER A 664 6.65 -24.98 -34.16
C SER A 664 5.88 -26.31 -34.17
N LEU A 665 4.54 -26.30 -34.06
CA LEU A 665 3.73 -27.53 -34.15
C LEU A 665 3.78 -28.17 -35.55
N LYS A 666 4.24 -27.43 -36.58
CA LYS A 666 4.54 -28.02 -37.90
C LYS A 666 5.68 -29.04 -37.84
N MET A 667 6.60 -28.90 -36.88
CA MET A 667 7.70 -29.84 -36.68
C MET A 667 7.30 -30.98 -35.73
N HIS A 668 6.66 -30.64 -34.61
CA HIS A 668 6.14 -31.61 -33.64
C HIS A 668 4.98 -31.02 -32.86
N TRP A 669 3.83 -31.68 -32.87
CA TRP A 669 2.60 -31.17 -32.27
C TRP A 669 2.42 -31.48 -30.77
N THR A 670 3.44 -32.03 -30.09
CA THR A 670 3.46 -32.37 -28.65
C THR A 670 2.60 -33.58 -28.23
N LEU A 671 2.81 -34.07 -27.00
CA LEU A 671 2.05 -35.19 -26.42
C LEU A 671 0.57 -34.82 -26.20
N ALA A 672 0.26 -33.55 -25.94
CA ALA A 672 -1.13 -33.09 -25.78
C ALA A 672 -1.99 -33.43 -27.01
N SER A 673 -1.44 -33.24 -28.22
CA SER A 673 -2.13 -33.60 -29.47
C SER A 673 -2.25 -35.11 -29.66
N ASP A 674 -1.23 -35.89 -29.28
CA ASP A 674 -1.30 -37.35 -29.33
C ASP A 674 -2.40 -37.89 -28.39
N LEU A 675 -2.47 -37.37 -27.15
CA LEU A 675 -3.49 -37.74 -26.17
C LEU A 675 -4.91 -37.35 -26.60
N TRP A 676 -5.07 -36.17 -27.21
CA TRP A 676 -6.33 -35.77 -27.81
C TRP A 676 -6.74 -36.70 -28.96
N ALA A 677 -5.81 -37.01 -29.86
CA ALA A 677 -6.07 -37.86 -31.01
C ALA A 677 -6.48 -39.28 -30.59
N VAL A 678 -5.84 -39.86 -29.56
CA VAL A 678 -6.19 -41.19 -29.04
C VAL A 678 -7.62 -41.26 -28.50
N THR A 679 -8.15 -40.18 -27.94
CA THR A 679 -9.55 -40.12 -27.47
C THR A 679 -10.56 -39.82 -28.57
N SER A 680 -10.13 -39.22 -29.67
CA SER A 680 -11.04 -38.80 -30.74
C SER A 680 -11.34 -39.96 -31.68
N ALA A 681 -12.61 -40.38 -31.74
CA ALA A 681 -13.07 -41.46 -32.62
C ALA A 681 -12.93 -41.13 -34.13
N SER A 682 -12.81 -39.86 -34.49
CA SER A 682 -12.58 -39.42 -35.87
C SER A 682 -11.11 -39.38 -36.27
N SER A 683 -10.19 -39.60 -35.33
CA SER A 683 -8.75 -39.64 -35.62
C SER A 683 -8.32 -41.04 -36.05
N LEU A 684 -7.25 -41.12 -36.84
CA LEU A 684 -6.61 -42.39 -37.21
C LEU A 684 -5.98 -43.13 -36.02
N MET A 685 -5.84 -42.47 -34.87
CA MET A 685 -5.25 -43.03 -33.65
C MET A 685 -6.30 -43.30 -32.55
N GLY A 686 -7.59 -43.13 -32.85
CA GLY A 686 -8.67 -43.34 -31.88
C GLY A 686 -8.61 -44.74 -31.25
N GLY A 687 -8.49 -44.81 -29.93
CA GLY A 687 -8.38 -46.08 -29.18
C GLY A 687 -7.01 -46.77 -29.26
N ALA A 688 -6.02 -46.21 -29.95
CA ALA A 688 -4.70 -46.81 -30.10
C ALA A 688 -3.80 -46.58 -28.87
N SER A 689 -2.87 -47.51 -28.63
CA SER A 689 -1.78 -47.30 -27.66
C SER A 689 -0.69 -46.42 -28.25
N LEU A 690 -0.05 -45.60 -27.41
CA LEU A 690 1.17 -44.86 -27.75
C LEU A 690 2.46 -45.63 -27.38
N ILE A 691 2.32 -46.89 -26.96
CA ILE A 691 3.42 -47.84 -26.76
C ILE A 691 3.55 -48.69 -28.03
N ARG A 692 4.78 -48.84 -28.52
CA ARG A 692 5.10 -49.57 -29.75
C ARG A 692 5.16 -51.09 -29.56
#